data_AF-A0A257TSN6-F1
#
_entry.id   AF-A0A257TSN6-F1
#
_cell.length_a   1.000
_cell.length_b   1.000
_cell.length_c   1.000
_cell.angle_alpha   90.00
_cell.angle_beta   90.00
_cell.angle_gamma   90.00
#
_symmetry.space_group_name_H-M   'P 1'
#
loop_
_entity.id
_entity.type
_entity.pdbx_description
1 polymer ?
#
loop_
_entity_poly.entity_id
_entity_poly.type
_entity_poly.pdbx_seq_one_letter_code
_entity_poly.pdbx_strand_id
1 'polypeptide(L)'
;GGIALGQTSPKKPAAKPPARTSEKTPAAPPTRSTKPAAKPAKPAKPAAEAAPATADADAEDDRQRQIVERFLTVLEKNPRRGTALDRIYGHHVERGTLDQLVEKYRARTAEDAGDAAAWMIVGLLESQRGHDAAAAAAFQQAEKAEAKNYLAPYYLGQSLVLVGQPEAAAAAFERAIERKPPPAELLDVFQALGRVYQRAQRNQQALAVWTRLEKLFPNDARVEEQIASTLAEEGEHAEALTRYKKLGQATKDRYRQSLFRMEAGELELKLGQTAQALADFESMLADLNPDSWLYREVRRRIEEAFLRNDDQAGLAKYYTAWLEKHGDDVDGMARLAHTLATQGRVPEAQTWLEKAIKLAPSRKELRRTFIEQLVYDQRWPEAIAQYEALDKADPNNPDYLREWGQIILRDKSRDETERKKAAADVWRRLTAARPKDPLAATQVADLFRHAEMPDEALEYYCRAVELDPESPQYREYLGEYYHTLKRSEEALATWRAIAAAPNRNAKNLARLAEVLSGFGYLKEAVKTMGEACELENDDFARQLKYADLLGQDKQYDAALAQLDRADKLAENDEEREEVLKGQIKVFEGAERLTAVIDALAKQLEAGDAAAAGWYRLARLREAARQFPEATAAINKSLERDGKSVVALTAAARIEEASGNLLDAAQTYRKLAAIDRRSRTLYLTEVAKLETRLGRRDDALAAGRDLLAAAPGNPENYEFFAELCFQLGQNDEGLETLRRSLRANPSEPKVLLTLAKALADRFRTDEAIELYWRAFEKAGELEPKLDVVSRLADLYLQTNQFDRLLERLERLRREAKESRELSICVAQAYHSAGDYGTAGQELVRLLSQNPSDTQLLQQLSTLLEAEGDVAEAAKYQQQLVHLAPSKETETRLAMLLARAGATEEAGTIWQHLTEKEED
;
A
#
# COMPACT_ATOMS: atom_id res chain seq x y z
N GLY A 1 34.18 -52.94 25.99
CA GLY A 1 34.95 -53.28 24.77
C GLY A 1 34.65 -52.26 23.70
N GLY A 2 35.54 -52.09 22.71
CA GLY A 2 35.34 -51.17 21.58
C GLY A 2 35.09 -51.92 20.25
N ILE A 3 35.56 -51.32 19.14
CA ILE A 3 35.29 -51.69 17.73
C ILE A 3 33.89 -51.19 17.29
N ALA A 4 33.66 -50.18 16.41
CA ALA A 4 34.43 -49.39 15.43
C ALA A 4 34.30 -49.79 13.94
N LEU A 5 34.00 -48.78 13.10
CA LEU A 5 34.19 -48.66 11.64
C LEU A 5 33.48 -49.66 10.70
N GLY A 6 32.97 -49.18 9.55
CA GLY A 6 32.51 -50.06 8.47
C GLY A 6 31.70 -49.39 7.35
N GLN A 7 32.37 -48.98 6.27
CA GLN A 7 31.76 -48.49 5.03
C GLN A 7 31.03 -49.61 4.27
N THR A 8 30.02 -49.31 3.42
CA THR A 8 30.06 -49.54 1.95
C THR A 8 28.76 -49.13 1.21
N SER A 9 28.90 -48.84 -0.09
CA SER A 9 27.83 -48.59 -1.10
C SER A 9 27.27 -49.95 -1.65
N PRO A 10 26.52 -50.11 -2.79
CA PRO A 10 26.23 -49.18 -3.91
C PRO A 10 24.82 -49.25 -4.59
N LYS A 11 24.56 -48.35 -5.56
CA LYS A 11 24.26 -48.70 -6.99
C LYS A 11 24.24 -47.47 -7.94
N LYS A 12 24.21 -47.75 -9.26
CA LYS A 12 24.41 -46.90 -10.46
C LYS A 12 23.41 -47.36 -11.57
N PRO A 13 23.36 -46.80 -12.81
CA PRO A 13 24.04 -45.63 -13.43
C PRO A 13 23.03 -44.46 -13.61
N ALA A 14 22.95 -43.56 -14.62
CA ALA A 14 23.63 -43.15 -15.89
C ALA A 14 23.28 -41.64 -16.15
N ALA A 15 23.67 -40.90 -17.21
CA ALA A 15 24.52 -41.10 -18.40
C ALA A 15 25.36 -39.81 -18.69
N LYS A 16 26.16 -39.77 -19.78
CA LYS A 16 27.10 -38.69 -20.21
C LYS A 16 27.50 -38.91 -21.69
N PRO A 17 28.32 -38.07 -22.37
CA PRO A 17 28.62 -36.61 -22.34
C PRO A 17 28.38 -36.00 -23.77
N PRO A 18 29.29 -35.27 -24.47
CA PRO A 18 30.08 -34.01 -24.23
C PRO A 18 29.53 -32.80 -25.05
N ALA A 19 30.01 -31.53 -25.11
CA ALA A 19 31.09 -30.70 -24.52
C ALA A 19 32.26 -30.22 -25.46
N ARG A 20 32.47 -28.87 -25.56
CA ARG A 20 33.58 -28.08 -26.20
C ARG A 20 33.61 -28.06 -27.76
N THR A 21 34.11 -27.07 -28.54
CA THR A 21 34.75 -25.70 -28.43
C THR A 21 34.77 -25.06 -29.85
N SER A 22 35.14 -23.80 -30.21
CA SER A 22 35.61 -22.53 -29.58
C SER A 22 35.66 -21.37 -30.63
N GLU A 23 35.82 -20.10 -30.19
CA GLU A 23 36.44 -18.93 -30.90
C GLU A 23 36.02 -18.50 -32.34
N LYS A 24 35.33 -17.34 -32.48
CA LYS A 24 35.84 -16.06 -33.08
C LYS A 24 34.76 -15.05 -33.52
N THR A 25 34.98 -13.78 -33.18
CA THR A 25 34.45 -12.54 -33.81
C THR A 25 35.29 -12.18 -35.07
N PRO A 26 34.91 -11.24 -35.99
CA PRO A 26 34.20 -9.97 -35.73
C PRO A 26 33.22 -9.46 -36.84
N ALA A 27 32.89 -8.17 -36.73
CA ALA A 27 32.30 -7.27 -37.75
C ALA A 27 30.77 -7.32 -37.98
N ALA A 28 30.25 -6.23 -38.56
CA ALA A 28 28.83 -5.83 -38.55
C ALA A 28 28.25 -5.68 -39.99
N PRO A 29 27.12 -4.96 -40.23
CA PRO A 29 25.97 -5.49 -40.98
C PRO A 29 26.05 -5.33 -42.52
N PRO A 30 25.09 -5.95 -43.23
CA PRO A 30 24.23 -5.12 -44.10
C PRO A 30 22.72 -5.47 -44.00
N THR A 31 21.92 -4.88 -44.89
CA THR A 31 20.46 -4.71 -44.76
C THR A 31 19.59 -5.73 -45.51
N ARG A 32 18.27 -5.63 -45.25
CA ARG A 32 17.11 -6.14 -46.05
C ARG A 32 16.78 -7.64 -46.07
N SER A 33 15.60 -7.92 -45.49
CA SER A 33 14.51 -8.79 -45.99
C SER A 33 14.80 -10.26 -46.40
N THR A 34 14.13 -11.21 -45.73
CA THR A 34 12.92 -11.91 -46.23
C THR A 34 12.55 -13.13 -45.36
N LYS A 35 11.26 -13.32 -45.07
CA LYS A 35 10.58 -14.61 -44.79
C LYS A 35 9.04 -14.38 -44.82
N PRO A 36 8.19 -15.42 -44.95
CA PRO A 36 7.38 -15.51 -46.17
C PRO A 36 5.86 -15.47 -45.95
N ALA A 37 5.13 -15.47 -47.06
CA ALA A 37 3.69 -15.21 -47.14
C ALA A 37 2.78 -16.19 -46.38
N ALA A 38 1.76 -15.64 -45.72
CA ALA A 38 0.51 -16.33 -45.40
C ALA A 38 -0.55 -16.04 -46.49
N LYS A 39 -1.58 -16.89 -46.58
CA LYS A 39 -2.63 -16.82 -47.62
C LYS A 39 -3.68 -15.73 -47.32
N PRO A 40 -4.40 -15.20 -48.35
CA PRO A 40 -5.15 -13.95 -48.23
C PRO A 40 -6.42 -14.05 -47.38
N ALA A 41 -6.74 -12.96 -46.69
CA ALA A 41 -8.03 -12.75 -46.05
C ALA A 41 -9.15 -12.53 -47.08
N LYS A 42 -10.39 -12.85 -46.69
CA LYS A 42 -11.60 -12.52 -47.47
C LYS A 42 -11.85 -11.00 -47.47
N PRO A 43 -12.50 -10.44 -48.51
CA PRO A 43 -12.84 -9.01 -48.54
C PRO A 43 -13.74 -8.63 -47.35
N ALA A 44 -13.55 -7.41 -46.84
CA ALA A 44 -14.35 -6.88 -45.75
C ALA A 44 -15.83 -6.74 -46.16
N LYS A 45 -16.73 -7.01 -45.20
CA LYS A 45 -18.11 -6.52 -45.31
C LYS A 45 -18.11 -4.98 -45.20
N PRO A 46 -19.10 -4.28 -45.78
CA PRO A 46 -19.37 -2.89 -45.45
C PRO A 46 -19.57 -2.71 -43.93
N ALA A 47 -19.35 -1.49 -43.45
CA ALA A 47 -19.56 -1.16 -42.03
C ALA A 47 -20.97 -1.58 -41.60
N ALA A 48 -21.05 -2.40 -40.55
CA ALA A 48 -22.31 -2.64 -39.87
C ALA A 48 -22.69 -1.37 -39.10
N GLU A 49 -23.93 -0.91 -39.26
CA GLU A 49 -24.50 0.09 -38.36
C GLU A 49 -24.46 -0.46 -36.93
N ALA A 50 -24.11 0.38 -35.96
CA ALA A 50 -24.01 -0.05 -34.58
C ALA A 50 -25.41 -0.40 -34.05
N ALA A 51 -25.66 -1.69 -33.85
CA ALA A 51 -26.84 -2.14 -33.11
C ALA A 51 -26.82 -1.50 -31.71
N PRO A 52 -27.97 -1.00 -31.20
CA PRO A 52 -27.99 -0.26 -29.95
C PRO A 52 -27.69 -1.20 -28.78
N ALA A 53 -26.67 -0.85 -27.99
CA ALA A 53 -26.26 -1.60 -26.79
C ALA A 53 -27.38 -1.75 -25.73
N THR A 54 -28.48 -1.01 -25.86
CA THR A 54 -29.68 -1.17 -25.04
C THR A 54 -30.32 -2.54 -25.22
N ALA A 55 -30.32 -3.12 -26.42
CA ALA A 55 -31.08 -4.35 -26.70
C ALA A 55 -30.56 -5.58 -25.93
N ASP A 56 -29.23 -5.75 -25.82
CA ASP A 56 -28.63 -6.80 -25.00
C ASP A 56 -28.75 -6.49 -23.50
N ALA A 57 -28.69 -5.20 -23.10
CA ALA A 57 -28.88 -4.78 -21.72
C ALA A 57 -30.31 -5.07 -21.23
N ASP A 58 -31.33 -4.69 -22.00
CA ASP A 58 -32.75 -4.96 -21.70
C ASP A 58 -33.02 -6.49 -21.62
N ALA A 59 -32.42 -7.27 -22.52
CA ALA A 59 -32.55 -8.73 -22.53
C ALA A 59 -31.83 -9.43 -21.36
N GLU A 60 -30.82 -8.80 -20.74
CA GLU A 60 -30.21 -9.27 -19.48
C GLU A 60 -30.99 -8.77 -18.26
N ASP A 61 -31.55 -7.56 -18.32
CA ASP A 61 -32.41 -6.98 -17.28
C ASP A 61 -33.62 -7.88 -16.97
N ASP A 62 -34.33 -8.34 -18.01
CA ASP A 62 -35.46 -9.27 -17.87
C ASP A 62 -35.03 -10.66 -17.36
N ARG A 63 -33.82 -11.14 -17.70
CA ARG A 63 -33.28 -12.38 -17.13
C ARG A 63 -33.02 -12.25 -15.63
N GLN A 64 -32.49 -11.12 -15.18
CA GLN A 64 -32.28 -10.86 -13.76
C GLN A 64 -33.60 -10.75 -12.98
N ARG A 65 -34.64 -10.10 -13.54
CA ARG A 65 -35.98 -10.03 -12.93
C ARG A 65 -36.53 -11.44 -12.67
N GLN A 66 -36.51 -12.32 -13.67
CA GLN A 66 -36.98 -13.71 -13.55
C GLN A 66 -36.18 -14.54 -12.51
N ILE A 67 -34.90 -14.22 -12.29
CA ILE A 67 -34.08 -14.86 -11.25
C ILE A 67 -34.51 -14.39 -9.86
N VAL A 68 -34.79 -13.10 -9.68
CA VAL A 68 -35.24 -12.53 -8.40
C VAL A 68 -36.64 -13.01 -8.02
N GLU A 69 -37.56 -13.14 -8.96
CA GLU A 69 -38.90 -13.75 -8.72
C GLU A 69 -38.80 -15.19 -8.21
N ARG A 70 -37.83 -15.98 -8.70
CA ARG A 70 -37.56 -17.33 -8.20
C ARG A 70 -37.00 -17.31 -6.78
N PHE A 71 -36.10 -16.38 -6.46
CA PHE A 71 -35.61 -16.21 -5.07
C PHE A 71 -36.70 -15.74 -4.11
N LEU A 72 -37.59 -14.82 -4.52
CA LEU A 72 -38.78 -14.41 -3.76
C LEU A 72 -39.66 -15.63 -3.45
N THR A 73 -39.94 -16.47 -4.45
CA THR A 73 -40.71 -17.71 -4.31
C THR A 73 -40.06 -18.73 -3.35
N VAL A 74 -38.73 -18.68 -3.16
CA VAL A 74 -38.02 -19.50 -2.17
C VAL A 74 -38.10 -18.87 -0.78
N LEU A 75 -37.90 -17.56 -0.66
CA LEU A 75 -37.96 -16.84 0.61
C LEU A 75 -39.36 -16.90 1.25
N GLU A 76 -40.42 -16.76 0.44
CA GLU A 76 -41.81 -16.89 0.91
C GLU A 76 -42.16 -18.29 1.46
N LYS A 77 -41.43 -19.33 1.04
CA LYS A 77 -41.64 -20.71 1.53
C LYS A 77 -40.79 -21.06 2.75
N ASN A 78 -39.72 -20.31 2.99
CA ASN A 78 -38.87 -20.47 4.17
C ASN A 78 -38.23 -19.11 4.53
N PRO A 79 -38.96 -18.24 5.24
CA PRO A 79 -38.51 -16.89 5.56
C PRO A 79 -37.37 -16.89 6.57
N ARG A 80 -36.13 -16.87 6.08
CA ARG A 80 -34.90 -16.83 6.90
C ARG A 80 -33.77 -16.07 6.21
N ARG A 81 -32.77 -15.65 6.99
CA ARG A 81 -31.53 -15.03 6.48
C ARG A 81 -30.77 -15.98 5.54
N GLY A 82 -29.99 -15.43 4.61
CA GLY A 82 -29.14 -16.15 3.67
C GLY A 82 -29.50 -15.90 2.21
N THR A 83 -28.86 -16.64 1.29
CA THR A 83 -28.67 -16.28 -0.14
C THR A 83 -29.91 -15.81 -0.90
N ALA A 84 -31.12 -16.31 -0.58
CA ALA A 84 -32.34 -15.83 -1.21
C ALA A 84 -32.64 -14.36 -0.84
N LEU A 85 -32.61 -14.01 0.44
CA LEU A 85 -32.76 -12.64 0.94
C LEU A 85 -31.67 -11.74 0.37
N ASP A 86 -30.41 -12.18 0.46
CA ASP A 86 -29.23 -11.43 0.03
C ASP A 86 -29.32 -11.04 -1.47
N ARG A 87 -29.74 -11.99 -2.34
CA ARG A 87 -29.91 -11.75 -3.80
C ARG A 87 -31.09 -10.84 -4.13
N ILE A 88 -32.20 -10.93 -3.38
CA ILE A 88 -33.36 -10.04 -3.56
C ILE A 88 -32.98 -8.61 -3.16
N TYR A 89 -32.48 -8.45 -1.93
CA TYR A 89 -32.13 -7.13 -1.37
C TYR A 89 -31.11 -6.43 -2.28
N GLY A 90 -30.02 -7.11 -2.63
CA GLY A 90 -28.98 -6.56 -3.49
C GLY A 90 -29.48 -6.08 -4.86
N HIS A 91 -30.45 -6.76 -5.48
CA HIS A 91 -31.03 -6.34 -6.77
C HIS A 91 -31.90 -5.07 -6.62
N HIS A 92 -32.67 -4.99 -5.54
CA HIS A 92 -33.51 -3.81 -5.28
C HIS A 92 -32.69 -2.58 -4.86
N VAL A 93 -31.55 -2.77 -4.19
CA VAL A 93 -30.56 -1.70 -3.91
C VAL A 93 -29.98 -1.11 -5.20
N GLU A 94 -29.48 -1.95 -6.13
CA GLU A 94 -28.91 -1.50 -7.40
C GLU A 94 -29.90 -0.67 -8.24
N ARG A 95 -31.20 -0.95 -8.12
CA ARG A 95 -32.27 -0.24 -8.83
C ARG A 95 -32.89 0.92 -8.05
N GLY A 96 -32.57 1.07 -6.76
CA GLY A 96 -33.23 2.03 -5.88
C GLY A 96 -34.71 1.73 -5.62
N THR A 97 -35.13 0.47 -5.75
CA THR A 97 -36.53 0.02 -5.61
C THR A 97 -36.79 -0.77 -4.32
N LEU A 98 -35.90 -0.65 -3.32
CA LEU A 98 -36.01 -1.37 -2.04
C LEU A 98 -37.26 -0.96 -1.24
N ASP A 99 -37.58 0.33 -1.16
CA ASP A 99 -38.80 0.78 -0.46
C ASP A 99 -40.08 0.25 -1.12
N GLN A 100 -40.09 0.12 -2.45
CA GLN A 100 -41.22 -0.46 -3.18
C GLN A 100 -41.42 -1.94 -2.86
N LEU A 101 -40.34 -2.69 -2.61
CA LEU A 101 -40.40 -4.08 -2.14
C LEU A 101 -40.96 -4.15 -0.71
N VAL A 102 -40.48 -3.28 0.19
CA VAL A 102 -40.93 -3.24 1.59
C VAL A 102 -42.42 -2.89 1.68
N GLU A 103 -42.88 -1.85 0.99
CA GLU A 103 -44.29 -1.46 0.97
C GLU A 103 -45.19 -2.53 0.35
N LYS A 104 -44.73 -3.27 -0.67
CA LYS A 104 -45.47 -4.43 -1.22
C LYS A 104 -45.75 -5.49 -0.16
N TYR A 105 -44.79 -5.82 0.71
CA TYR A 105 -45.01 -6.79 1.79
C TYR A 105 -45.79 -6.21 2.98
N ARG A 106 -45.60 -4.93 3.30
CA ARG A 106 -46.43 -4.23 4.31
C ARG A 106 -47.91 -4.21 3.92
N ALA A 107 -48.23 -3.92 2.66
CA ALA A 107 -49.59 -3.98 2.14
C ALA A 107 -50.20 -5.38 2.29
N ARG A 108 -49.46 -6.43 1.92
CA ARG A 108 -49.87 -7.83 2.11
C ARG A 108 -50.15 -8.19 3.58
N THR A 109 -49.34 -7.71 4.52
CA THR A 109 -49.60 -7.90 5.98
C THR A 109 -50.79 -7.09 6.52
N ALA A 110 -51.25 -6.07 5.80
CA ALA A 110 -52.46 -5.31 6.12
C ALA A 110 -53.73 -5.94 5.50
N GLU A 111 -53.60 -6.67 4.38
CA GLU A 111 -54.66 -7.48 3.78
C GLU A 111 -54.90 -8.78 4.55
N ASP A 112 -53.84 -9.50 4.93
CA ASP A 112 -53.90 -10.68 5.81
C ASP A 112 -52.90 -10.56 6.98
N ALA A 113 -53.42 -10.20 8.16
CA ALA A 113 -52.65 -10.14 9.39
C ALA A 113 -52.16 -11.53 9.88
N GLY A 114 -52.70 -12.63 9.34
CA GLY A 114 -52.29 -14.01 9.60
C GLY A 114 -51.12 -14.49 8.71
N ASP A 115 -50.67 -13.71 7.72
CA ASP A 115 -49.55 -14.10 6.87
C ASP A 115 -48.20 -13.96 7.60
N ALA A 116 -47.87 -15.00 8.35
CA ALA A 116 -46.60 -15.13 9.07
C ALA A 116 -45.38 -14.99 8.13
N ALA A 117 -45.49 -15.40 6.87
CA ALA A 117 -44.38 -15.34 5.93
C ALA A 117 -44.13 -13.91 5.44
N ALA A 118 -45.19 -13.14 5.16
CA ALA A 118 -45.08 -11.72 4.85
C ALA A 118 -44.53 -10.93 6.05
N TRP A 119 -45.00 -11.19 7.28
CA TRP A 119 -44.44 -10.57 8.49
C TRP A 119 -42.95 -10.90 8.71
N MET A 120 -42.53 -12.15 8.48
CA MET A 120 -41.11 -12.52 8.54
C MET A 120 -40.29 -11.82 7.46
N ILE A 121 -40.80 -11.67 6.23
CA ILE A 121 -40.10 -10.97 5.15
C ILE A 121 -39.95 -9.48 5.47
N VAL A 122 -40.98 -8.81 5.99
CA VAL A 122 -40.85 -7.43 6.48
C VAL A 122 -39.78 -7.37 7.58
N GLY A 123 -39.83 -8.24 8.58
CA GLY A 123 -38.83 -8.27 9.66
C GLY A 123 -37.39 -8.48 9.16
N LEU A 124 -37.19 -9.38 8.20
CA LEU A 124 -35.88 -9.65 7.59
C LEU A 124 -35.37 -8.45 6.77
N LEU A 125 -36.22 -7.82 5.97
CA LEU A 125 -35.86 -6.63 5.18
C LEU A 125 -35.52 -5.44 6.09
N GLU A 126 -36.33 -5.16 7.12
CA GLU A 126 -36.07 -4.07 8.06
C GLU A 126 -34.83 -4.33 8.92
N SER A 127 -34.54 -5.59 9.30
CA SER A 127 -33.31 -5.94 10.02
C SER A 127 -32.06 -5.70 9.16
N GLN A 128 -32.14 -5.99 7.85
CA GLN A 128 -31.08 -5.69 6.88
C GLN A 128 -30.89 -4.17 6.66
N ARG A 129 -31.95 -3.37 6.84
CA ARG A 129 -31.92 -1.89 6.84
C ARG A 129 -31.50 -1.27 8.19
N GLY A 130 -30.99 -2.05 9.14
CA GLY A 130 -30.68 -1.58 10.50
C GLY A 130 -31.89 -1.04 11.30
N HIS A 131 -33.11 -1.16 10.78
CA HIS A 131 -34.34 -0.68 11.39
C HIS A 131 -34.85 -1.68 12.46
N ASP A 132 -33.98 -2.08 13.40
CA ASP A 132 -34.23 -3.22 14.28
C ASP A 132 -35.47 -3.08 15.19
N ALA A 133 -35.93 -1.84 15.47
CA ALA A 133 -37.21 -1.62 16.15
C ALA A 133 -38.43 -2.01 15.28
N ALA A 134 -38.39 -1.72 13.97
CA ALA A 134 -39.41 -2.15 13.01
C ALA A 134 -39.30 -3.66 12.74
N ALA A 135 -38.07 -4.19 12.66
CA ALA A 135 -37.82 -5.62 12.54
C ALA A 135 -38.40 -6.40 13.72
N ALA A 136 -38.10 -5.99 14.95
CA ALA A 136 -38.66 -6.57 16.17
C ALA A 136 -40.19 -6.52 16.18
N ALA A 137 -40.81 -5.39 15.79
CA ALA A 137 -42.26 -5.29 15.69
C ALA A 137 -42.84 -6.30 14.69
N ALA A 138 -42.25 -6.46 13.51
CA ALA A 138 -42.68 -7.41 12.49
C ALA A 138 -42.48 -8.88 12.93
N PHE A 139 -41.31 -9.23 13.49
CA PHE A 139 -41.07 -10.56 14.06
C PHE A 139 -42.03 -10.91 15.20
N GLN A 140 -42.45 -9.93 16.01
CA GLN A 140 -43.46 -10.15 17.05
C GLN A 140 -44.86 -10.45 16.48
N GLN A 141 -45.22 -9.96 15.29
CA GLN A 141 -46.46 -10.35 14.62
C GLN A 141 -46.33 -11.73 13.95
N ALA A 142 -45.20 -12.01 13.29
CA ALA A 142 -44.88 -13.34 12.77
C ALA A 142 -44.96 -14.42 13.86
N GLU A 143 -44.46 -14.13 15.06
CA GLU A 143 -44.51 -15.05 16.21
C GLU A 143 -45.95 -15.38 16.64
N LYS A 144 -46.88 -14.41 16.55
CA LYS A 144 -48.31 -14.62 16.87
C LYS A 144 -49.01 -15.41 15.77
N ALA A 145 -48.66 -15.16 14.51
CA ALA A 145 -49.24 -15.84 13.36
C ALA A 145 -48.78 -17.31 13.26
N GLU A 146 -47.51 -17.61 13.54
CA GLU A 146 -46.97 -18.98 13.55
C GLU A 146 -46.32 -19.37 14.89
N ALA A 147 -47.14 -19.61 15.90
CA ALA A 147 -46.72 -19.92 17.28
C ALA A 147 -45.78 -21.14 17.45
N LYS A 148 -45.60 -22.00 16.44
CA LYS A 148 -44.70 -23.16 16.49
C LYS A 148 -43.29 -22.88 15.96
N ASN A 149 -43.09 -21.81 15.20
CA ASN A 149 -41.83 -21.52 14.54
C ASN A 149 -40.84 -20.85 15.52
N TYR A 150 -39.61 -21.36 15.61
CA TYR A 150 -38.56 -20.82 16.49
C TYR A 150 -37.78 -19.66 15.86
N LEU A 151 -37.84 -19.49 14.53
CA LEU A 151 -37.11 -18.42 13.83
C LEU A 151 -37.65 -17.03 14.18
N ALA A 152 -38.98 -16.89 14.29
CA ALA A 152 -39.62 -15.63 14.69
C ALA A 152 -39.14 -15.13 16.08
N PRO A 153 -39.22 -15.90 17.19
CA PRO A 153 -38.69 -15.46 18.48
C PRO A 153 -37.15 -15.39 18.51
N TYR A 154 -36.43 -16.16 17.68
CA TYR A 154 -34.98 -16.05 17.58
C TYR A 154 -34.53 -14.73 16.96
N TYR A 155 -35.07 -14.35 15.79
CA TYR A 155 -34.74 -13.07 15.15
C TYR A 155 -35.31 -11.88 15.92
N LEU A 156 -36.48 -12.02 16.55
CA LEU A 156 -36.99 -11.06 17.54
C LEU A 156 -35.97 -10.84 18.67
N GLY A 157 -35.39 -11.92 19.21
CA GLY A 157 -34.34 -11.85 20.21
C GLY A 157 -33.12 -11.08 19.72
N GLN A 158 -32.62 -11.39 18.51
CA GLN A 158 -31.47 -10.68 17.91
C GLN A 158 -31.73 -9.18 17.75
N SER A 159 -32.87 -8.77 17.17
CA SER A 159 -33.20 -7.34 17.03
C SER A 159 -33.44 -6.66 18.38
N LEU A 160 -33.98 -7.34 19.39
CA LEU A 160 -34.16 -6.77 20.73
C LEU A 160 -32.83 -6.51 21.46
N VAL A 161 -31.76 -7.26 21.18
CA VAL A 161 -30.40 -6.93 21.67
C VAL A 161 -29.95 -5.58 21.12
N LEU A 162 -30.14 -5.37 19.82
CA LEU A 162 -29.70 -4.15 19.10
C LEU A 162 -30.56 -2.93 19.46
N VAL A 163 -31.84 -3.14 19.80
CA VAL A 163 -32.74 -2.11 20.38
C VAL A 163 -32.43 -1.84 21.87
N GLY A 164 -31.47 -2.54 22.47
CA GLY A 164 -31.02 -2.31 23.85
C GLY A 164 -31.95 -2.87 24.93
N GLN A 165 -32.69 -3.95 24.63
CA GLN A 165 -33.65 -4.59 25.54
C GLN A 165 -33.23 -6.02 25.92
N PRO A 166 -32.16 -6.21 26.71
CA PRO A 166 -31.58 -7.52 26.97
C PRO A 166 -32.53 -8.49 27.69
N GLU A 167 -33.42 -8.02 28.56
CA GLU A 167 -34.44 -8.86 29.21
C GLU A 167 -35.44 -9.42 28.20
N ALA A 168 -35.91 -8.57 27.28
CA ALA A 168 -36.87 -8.96 26.26
C ALA A 168 -36.21 -9.88 25.21
N ALA A 169 -34.94 -9.64 24.89
CA ALA A 169 -34.13 -10.52 24.05
C ALA A 169 -33.94 -11.89 24.69
N ALA A 170 -33.53 -11.96 25.96
CA ALA A 170 -33.39 -13.23 26.68
C ALA A 170 -34.71 -14.02 26.77
N ALA A 171 -35.83 -13.33 27.05
CA ALA A 171 -37.16 -13.92 27.03
C ALA A 171 -37.63 -14.36 25.63
N ALA A 172 -37.10 -13.78 24.56
CA ALA A 172 -37.33 -14.24 23.18
C ALA A 172 -36.48 -15.48 22.85
N PHE A 173 -35.21 -15.50 23.24
CA PHE A 173 -34.35 -16.67 23.06
C PHE A 173 -34.82 -17.91 23.85
N GLU A 174 -35.31 -17.76 25.09
CA GLU A 174 -35.92 -18.89 25.80
C GLU A 174 -37.17 -19.43 25.09
N ARG A 175 -38.06 -18.55 24.60
CA ARG A 175 -39.21 -18.94 23.76
C ARG A 175 -38.81 -19.60 22.44
N ALA A 176 -37.63 -19.31 21.91
CA ALA A 176 -37.06 -20.05 20.78
C ALA A 176 -36.58 -21.45 21.20
N ILE A 177 -35.88 -21.59 22.33
CA ILE A 177 -35.44 -22.89 22.87
C ILE A 177 -36.63 -23.80 23.22
N GLU A 178 -37.70 -23.25 23.81
CA GLU A 178 -38.95 -23.98 24.11
C GLU A 178 -39.59 -24.63 22.87
N ARG A 179 -39.42 -24.02 21.70
CA ARG A 179 -39.92 -24.52 20.40
C ARG A 179 -39.04 -25.60 19.77
N LYS A 180 -37.94 -25.98 20.43
CA LYS A 180 -37.05 -27.12 20.09
C LYS A 180 -36.44 -26.99 18.69
N PRO A 181 -35.56 -26.00 18.47
CA PRO A 181 -34.82 -25.87 17.21
C PRO A 181 -33.95 -27.11 16.95
N PRO A 182 -33.51 -27.35 15.69
CA PRO A 182 -32.60 -28.42 15.34
C PRO A 182 -31.30 -28.37 16.18
N PRO A 183 -30.67 -29.50 16.54
CA PRO A 183 -29.52 -29.51 17.45
C PRO A 183 -28.32 -28.64 17.04
N ALA A 184 -28.15 -28.37 15.74
CA ALA A 184 -27.15 -27.43 15.24
C ALA A 184 -27.49 -25.98 15.62
N GLU A 185 -28.70 -25.52 15.29
CA GLU A 185 -29.17 -24.16 15.54
C GLU A 185 -29.46 -23.91 17.04
N LEU A 186 -29.78 -24.97 17.80
CA LEU A 186 -29.93 -24.92 19.25
C LEU A 186 -28.68 -24.36 19.95
N LEU A 187 -27.48 -24.72 19.47
CA LEU A 187 -26.21 -24.19 19.99
C LEU A 187 -26.13 -22.66 19.80
N ASP A 188 -26.50 -22.16 18.62
CA ASP A 188 -26.46 -20.72 18.31
C ASP A 188 -27.43 -19.92 19.18
N VAL A 189 -28.65 -20.45 19.44
CA VAL A 189 -29.62 -19.81 20.35
C VAL A 189 -29.10 -19.77 21.80
N PHE A 190 -28.49 -20.86 22.29
CA PHE A 190 -27.87 -20.88 23.62
C PHE A 190 -26.70 -19.89 23.73
N GLN A 191 -25.86 -19.80 22.70
CA GLN A 191 -24.76 -18.82 22.67
C GLN A 191 -25.26 -17.37 22.65
N ALA A 192 -26.31 -17.08 21.87
CA ALA A 192 -26.92 -15.76 21.83
C ALA A 192 -27.50 -15.36 23.21
N LEU A 193 -28.22 -16.27 23.86
CA LEU A 193 -28.76 -16.08 25.22
C LEU A 193 -27.65 -15.87 26.27
N GLY A 194 -26.56 -16.65 26.21
CA GLY A 194 -25.42 -16.50 27.12
C GLY A 194 -24.75 -15.13 26.97
N ARG A 195 -24.41 -14.74 25.74
CA ARG A 195 -23.80 -13.42 25.44
C ARG A 195 -24.65 -12.24 25.90
N VAL A 196 -25.99 -12.36 25.86
CA VAL A 196 -26.88 -11.32 26.40
C VAL A 196 -26.72 -11.15 27.91
N TYR A 197 -26.63 -12.23 28.68
CA TYR A 197 -26.40 -12.13 30.13
C TYR A 197 -25.00 -11.63 30.47
N GLN A 198 -23.98 -11.97 29.67
CA GLN A 198 -22.61 -11.47 29.84
C GLN A 198 -22.50 -9.96 29.59
N ARG A 199 -23.03 -9.48 28.45
CA ARG A 199 -23.10 -8.04 28.14
C ARG A 199 -23.94 -7.26 29.16
N ALA A 200 -24.91 -7.91 29.81
CA ALA A 200 -25.69 -7.35 30.92
C ALA A 200 -25.01 -7.48 32.31
N GLN A 201 -23.78 -8.00 32.41
CA GLN A 201 -23.03 -8.24 33.65
C GLN A 201 -23.79 -9.13 34.66
N ARG A 202 -24.45 -10.18 34.15
CA ARG A 202 -25.24 -11.15 34.92
C ARG A 202 -24.59 -12.53 34.92
N ASN A 203 -23.36 -12.59 35.43
CA ASN A 203 -22.47 -13.76 35.39
C ASN A 203 -23.18 -15.04 35.90
N GLN A 204 -23.96 -14.96 36.98
CA GLN A 204 -24.76 -16.10 37.48
C GLN A 204 -25.81 -16.63 36.48
N GLN A 205 -26.41 -15.74 35.67
CA GLN A 205 -27.37 -16.13 34.61
C GLN A 205 -26.65 -16.66 33.38
N ALA A 206 -25.51 -16.07 33.00
CA ALA A 206 -24.64 -16.61 31.94
C ALA A 206 -24.17 -18.03 32.31
N LEU A 207 -23.62 -18.22 33.51
CA LEU A 207 -23.18 -19.51 34.04
C LEU A 207 -24.31 -20.55 34.12
N ALA A 208 -25.55 -20.14 34.42
CA ALA A 208 -26.71 -21.02 34.38
C ALA A 208 -27.07 -21.48 32.95
N VAL A 209 -26.97 -20.58 31.96
CA VAL A 209 -27.15 -20.89 30.53
C VAL A 209 -26.03 -21.82 30.04
N TRP A 210 -24.78 -21.55 30.39
CA TRP A 210 -23.63 -22.40 30.08
C TRP A 210 -23.73 -23.79 30.73
N THR A 211 -24.16 -23.86 31.99
CA THR A 211 -24.43 -25.14 32.69
C THR A 211 -25.55 -25.94 32.03
N ARG A 212 -26.56 -25.27 31.43
CA ARG A 212 -27.62 -25.94 30.66
C ARG A 212 -27.12 -26.40 29.29
N LEU A 213 -26.22 -25.65 28.65
CA LEU A 213 -25.56 -26.05 27.41
C LEU A 213 -24.63 -27.26 27.61
N GLU A 214 -23.79 -27.26 28.65
CA GLU A 214 -22.90 -28.37 29.01
C GLU A 214 -23.67 -29.69 29.24
N LYS A 215 -24.86 -29.61 29.86
CA LYS A 215 -25.77 -30.75 30.05
C LYS A 215 -26.41 -31.28 28.77
N LEU A 216 -26.52 -30.45 27.72
CA LEU A 216 -27.07 -30.84 26.42
C LEU A 216 -26.00 -31.37 25.46
N PHE A 217 -24.75 -30.91 25.58
CA PHE A 217 -23.61 -31.32 24.76
C PHE A 217 -22.46 -31.85 25.62
N PRO A 218 -22.67 -32.92 26.42
CA PRO A 218 -21.68 -33.40 27.37
C PRO A 218 -20.41 -33.92 26.67
N ASN A 219 -19.26 -33.39 27.10
CA ASN A 219 -17.92 -33.66 26.54
C ASN A 219 -17.67 -33.09 25.12
N ASP A 220 -18.48 -32.13 24.62
CA ASP A 220 -18.08 -31.37 23.44
C ASP A 220 -16.96 -30.38 23.82
N ALA A 221 -15.74 -30.64 23.33
CA ALA A 221 -14.57 -29.83 23.65
C ALA A 221 -14.72 -28.35 23.26
N ARG A 222 -15.57 -28.02 22.28
CA ARG A 222 -15.83 -26.63 21.86
C ARG A 222 -16.69 -25.88 22.87
N VAL A 223 -17.62 -26.58 23.52
CA VAL A 223 -18.47 -26.03 24.59
C VAL A 223 -17.62 -25.81 25.84
N GLU A 224 -16.77 -26.76 26.20
CA GLU A 224 -15.82 -26.63 27.31
C GLU A 224 -14.81 -25.49 27.09
N GLU A 225 -14.25 -25.37 25.88
CA GLU A 225 -13.34 -24.29 25.48
C GLU A 225 -14.00 -22.91 25.55
N GLN A 226 -15.23 -22.77 25.04
CA GLN A 226 -15.98 -21.52 25.11
C GLN A 226 -16.29 -21.09 26.55
N ILE A 227 -16.63 -22.04 27.43
CA ILE A 227 -16.90 -21.75 28.85
C ILE A 227 -15.58 -21.42 29.59
N ALA A 228 -14.47 -22.05 29.22
CA ALA A 228 -13.16 -21.78 29.81
C ALA A 228 -12.66 -20.35 29.51
N SER A 229 -12.77 -19.85 28.27
CA SER A 229 -12.38 -18.46 27.96
C SER A 229 -13.30 -17.46 28.65
N THR A 230 -14.61 -17.70 28.60
CA THR A 230 -15.62 -16.90 29.30
C THR A 230 -15.32 -16.74 30.79
N LEU A 231 -14.94 -17.81 31.49
CA LEU A 231 -14.58 -17.74 32.91
C LEU A 231 -13.24 -17.00 33.13
N ALA A 232 -12.31 -17.05 32.17
CA ALA A 232 -11.08 -16.27 32.23
C ALA A 232 -11.33 -14.76 32.03
N GLU A 233 -12.22 -14.41 31.10
CA GLU A 233 -12.68 -13.05 30.77
C GLU A 233 -13.50 -12.43 31.92
N GLU A 234 -14.41 -13.20 32.53
CA GLU A 234 -15.24 -12.79 33.67
C GLU A 234 -14.48 -12.67 35.00
N GLY A 235 -13.18 -13.00 35.04
CA GLY A 235 -12.32 -12.90 36.22
C GLY A 235 -12.32 -14.15 37.13
N GLU A 236 -13.12 -15.17 36.82
CA GLU A 236 -13.23 -16.44 37.55
C GLU A 236 -12.08 -17.40 37.21
N HIS A 237 -10.85 -16.88 37.33
CA HIS A 237 -9.61 -17.51 36.87
C HIS A 237 -9.38 -18.93 37.43
N ALA A 238 -9.88 -19.24 38.63
CA ALA A 238 -9.75 -20.57 39.24
C ALA A 238 -10.65 -21.65 38.57
N GLU A 239 -11.88 -21.29 38.18
CA GLU A 239 -12.74 -22.19 37.42
C GLU A 239 -12.24 -22.33 35.96
N ALA A 240 -11.81 -21.21 35.36
CA ALA A 240 -11.17 -21.20 34.04
C ALA A 240 -9.94 -22.13 34.00
N LEU A 241 -9.01 -21.98 34.96
CA LEU A 241 -7.81 -22.80 35.09
C LEU A 241 -8.15 -24.30 35.18
N THR A 242 -9.18 -24.63 35.94
CA THR A 242 -9.67 -26.01 36.09
C THR A 242 -10.18 -26.57 34.76
N ARG A 243 -10.91 -25.77 33.96
CA ARG A 243 -11.36 -26.18 32.62
C ARG A 243 -10.22 -26.23 31.59
N TYR A 244 -9.27 -25.29 31.59
CA TYR A 244 -8.11 -25.34 30.71
C TYR A 244 -7.20 -26.55 31.00
N LYS A 245 -6.96 -26.89 32.28
CA LYS A 245 -6.24 -28.12 32.63
C LYS A 245 -7.00 -29.39 32.22
N LYS A 246 -8.34 -29.42 32.33
CA LYS A 246 -9.19 -30.51 31.79
C LYS A 246 -9.09 -30.62 30.26
N LEU A 247 -9.15 -29.51 29.54
CA LEU A 247 -9.02 -29.44 28.08
C LEU A 247 -7.65 -29.92 27.60
N GLY A 248 -6.56 -29.47 28.23
CA GLY A 248 -5.20 -29.91 27.96
C GLY A 248 -4.97 -31.41 28.20
N GLN A 249 -5.69 -32.02 29.15
CA GLN A 249 -5.65 -33.47 29.41
C GLN A 249 -6.51 -34.28 28.43
N ALA A 250 -7.68 -33.78 28.04
CA ALA A 250 -8.61 -34.48 27.14
C ALA A 250 -8.21 -34.40 25.65
N THR A 251 -7.45 -33.38 25.27
CA THR A 251 -7.10 -33.09 23.88
C THR A 251 -5.95 -33.97 23.37
N LYS A 252 -6.17 -34.66 22.24
CA LYS A 252 -5.17 -35.51 21.57
C LYS A 252 -4.25 -34.76 20.60
N ASP A 253 -4.62 -33.54 20.24
CA ASP A 253 -3.81 -32.64 19.42
C ASP A 253 -2.72 -32.00 20.30
N ARG A 254 -1.46 -32.30 20.02
CA ARG A 254 -0.31 -31.78 20.78
C ARG A 254 -0.21 -30.26 20.74
N TYR A 255 -0.56 -29.62 19.62
CA TYR A 255 -0.48 -28.16 19.50
C TYR A 255 -1.54 -27.50 20.39
N ARG A 256 -2.80 -27.94 20.29
CA ARG A 256 -3.88 -27.41 21.15
C ARG A 256 -3.66 -27.77 22.63
N GLN A 257 -3.09 -28.94 22.93
CA GLN A 257 -2.65 -29.29 24.29
C GLN A 257 -1.61 -28.30 24.84
N SER A 258 -0.60 -27.92 24.06
CA SER A 258 0.40 -26.92 24.48
C SER A 258 -0.22 -25.52 24.63
N LEU A 259 -1.17 -25.12 23.78
CA LEU A 259 -1.93 -23.87 23.98
C LEU A 259 -2.72 -23.89 25.30
N PHE A 260 -3.50 -24.94 25.57
CA PHE A 260 -4.26 -25.04 26.83
C PHE A 260 -3.37 -25.12 28.09
N ARG A 261 -2.12 -25.60 27.97
CA ARG A 261 -1.11 -25.50 29.04
C ARG A 261 -0.59 -24.06 29.21
N MET A 262 -0.43 -23.31 28.12
CA MET A 262 -0.01 -21.91 28.16
C MET A 262 -1.06 -21.03 28.85
N GLU A 263 -2.34 -21.16 28.47
CA GLU A 263 -3.46 -20.45 29.10
C GLU A 263 -3.57 -20.79 30.60
N ALA A 264 -3.37 -22.06 30.96
CA ALA A 264 -3.33 -22.49 32.35
C ALA A 264 -2.19 -21.80 33.14
N GLY A 265 -0.98 -21.73 32.57
CA GLY A 265 0.15 -21.03 33.19
C GLY A 265 -0.08 -19.51 33.33
N GLU A 266 -0.71 -18.85 32.37
CA GLU A 266 -1.07 -17.43 32.50
C GLU A 266 -2.14 -17.21 33.60
N LEU A 267 -3.14 -18.09 33.69
CA LEU A 267 -4.13 -18.05 34.76
C LEU A 267 -3.51 -18.30 36.14
N GLU A 268 -2.50 -19.17 36.24
CA GLU A 268 -1.71 -19.34 37.47
C GLU A 268 -0.91 -18.07 37.84
N LEU A 269 -0.31 -17.36 36.88
CA LEU A 269 0.29 -16.05 37.13
C LEU A 269 -0.74 -15.03 37.63
N LYS A 270 -1.94 -14.99 37.03
CA LYS A 270 -3.04 -14.09 37.47
C LYS A 270 -3.55 -14.45 38.87
N LEU A 271 -3.52 -15.72 39.27
CA LEU A 271 -3.84 -16.20 40.60
C LEU A 271 -2.68 -16.06 41.62
N GLY A 272 -1.54 -15.47 41.24
CA GLY A 272 -0.37 -15.30 42.10
C GLY A 272 0.42 -16.59 42.37
N GLN A 273 0.16 -17.66 41.61
CA GLN A 273 0.78 -18.98 41.77
C GLN A 273 2.11 -19.07 40.99
N THR A 274 2.92 -18.01 41.02
CA THR A 274 4.09 -17.81 40.14
C THR A 274 5.08 -18.98 40.17
N ALA A 275 5.31 -19.60 41.32
CA ALA A 275 6.20 -20.76 41.43
C ALA A 275 5.67 -22.02 40.71
N GLN A 276 4.34 -22.19 40.61
CA GLN A 276 3.72 -23.27 39.83
C GLN A 276 3.74 -22.94 38.34
N ALA A 277 3.34 -21.72 37.97
CA ALA A 277 3.35 -21.27 36.58
C ALA A 277 4.75 -21.42 35.95
N LEU A 278 5.79 -20.98 36.65
CA LEU A 278 7.18 -21.16 36.20
C LEU A 278 7.56 -22.64 36.06
N ALA A 279 7.11 -23.53 36.94
CA ALA A 279 7.39 -24.97 36.83
C ALA A 279 6.63 -25.64 35.67
N ASP A 280 5.36 -25.28 35.46
CA ASP A 280 4.56 -25.77 34.32
C ASP A 280 5.14 -25.24 32.99
N PHE A 281 5.66 -23.99 32.96
CA PHE A 281 6.40 -23.43 31.82
C PHE A 281 7.79 -24.05 31.61
N GLU A 282 8.60 -24.29 32.65
CA GLU A 282 9.87 -25.05 32.56
C GLU A 282 9.61 -26.43 31.94
N SER A 283 8.54 -27.11 32.36
CA SER A 283 8.11 -28.38 31.75
C SER A 283 7.68 -28.23 30.29
N MET A 284 7.01 -27.14 29.91
CA MET A 284 6.68 -26.88 28.50
C MET A 284 7.94 -26.66 27.65
N LEU A 285 8.96 -25.96 28.15
CA LEU A 285 10.24 -25.82 27.44
C LEU A 285 10.93 -27.18 27.23
N ALA A 286 10.80 -28.12 28.16
CA ALA A 286 11.35 -29.47 27.99
C ALA A 286 10.60 -30.33 26.95
N ASP A 287 9.30 -30.07 26.74
CA ASP A 287 8.45 -30.79 25.77
C ASP A 287 8.48 -30.18 24.34
N LEU A 288 8.92 -28.92 24.19
CA LEU A 288 8.87 -28.15 22.95
C LEU A 288 10.21 -28.12 22.20
N ASN A 289 10.16 -28.00 20.86
CA ASN A 289 11.35 -27.78 20.05
C ASN A 289 11.92 -26.35 20.32
N PRO A 290 13.21 -26.18 20.69
CA PRO A 290 13.83 -24.88 20.90
C PRO A 290 13.64 -23.85 19.77
N ASP A 291 13.63 -24.30 18.51
CA ASP A 291 13.46 -23.40 17.34
C ASP A 291 12.01 -22.90 17.16
N SER A 292 11.04 -23.51 17.85
CA SER A 292 9.62 -23.20 17.67
C SER A 292 9.22 -21.82 18.21
N TRP A 293 8.18 -21.22 17.61
CA TRP A 293 7.63 -19.96 18.12
C TRP A 293 7.11 -20.13 19.56
N LEU A 294 6.46 -21.27 19.85
CA LEU A 294 5.84 -21.52 21.16
C LEU A 294 6.88 -21.73 22.27
N TYR A 295 8.07 -22.26 21.96
CA TYR A 295 9.19 -22.29 22.90
C TYR A 295 9.70 -20.88 23.25
N ARG A 296 9.78 -20.00 22.24
CA ARG A 296 10.12 -18.59 22.44
C ARG A 296 9.05 -17.84 23.23
N GLU A 297 7.77 -18.10 22.96
CA GLU A 297 6.65 -17.53 23.72
C GLU A 297 6.64 -17.99 25.17
N VAL A 298 6.84 -19.29 25.45
CA VAL A 298 6.93 -19.78 26.84
C VAL A 298 8.12 -19.14 27.58
N ARG A 299 9.26 -18.91 26.92
CA ARG A 299 10.35 -18.09 27.51
C ARG A 299 9.90 -16.64 27.78
N ARG A 300 9.15 -16.03 26.86
CA ARG A 300 8.58 -14.68 27.04
C ARG A 300 7.63 -14.62 28.23
N ARG A 301 6.78 -15.63 28.45
CA ARG A 301 5.88 -15.74 29.63
C ARG A 301 6.62 -15.94 30.94
N ILE A 302 7.73 -16.68 30.92
CA ILE A 302 8.65 -16.78 32.06
C ILE A 302 9.28 -15.41 32.37
N GLU A 303 9.70 -14.65 31.35
CA GLU A 303 10.26 -13.30 31.52
C GLU A 303 9.21 -12.30 32.04
N GLU A 304 7.99 -12.29 31.48
CA GLU A 304 6.85 -11.49 31.96
C GLU A 304 6.58 -11.68 33.46
N ALA A 305 6.71 -12.90 33.98
CA ALA A 305 6.45 -13.22 35.39
C ALA A 305 7.35 -12.44 36.37
N PHE A 306 8.54 -12.01 35.94
CA PHE A 306 9.44 -11.14 36.70
C PHE A 306 9.28 -9.67 36.27
N LEU A 307 9.28 -9.41 34.96
CA LEU A 307 9.30 -8.06 34.39
C LEU A 307 8.01 -7.26 34.68
N ARG A 308 6.86 -7.92 34.91
CA ARG A 308 5.61 -7.26 35.33
C ARG A 308 5.75 -6.45 36.63
N ASN A 309 6.75 -6.75 37.46
CA ASN A 309 7.07 -6.01 38.69
C ASN A 309 8.50 -5.40 38.65
N ASP A 310 9.11 -5.30 37.46
CA ASP A 310 10.50 -4.91 37.23
C ASP A 310 11.54 -5.71 38.05
N ASP A 311 11.28 -7.00 38.33
CA ASP A 311 12.21 -7.85 39.08
C ASP A 311 13.36 -8.38 38.19
N GLN A 312 14.13 -7.46 37.61
CA GLN A 312 15.36 -7.76 36.85
C GLN A 312 16.31 -8.65 37.68
N ALA A 313 16.41 -8.38 38.99
CA ALA A 313 17.26 -9.12 39.91
C ALA A 313 16.77 -10.57 40.12
N GLY A 314 15.46 -10.80 40.16
CA GLY A 314 14.83 -12.12 40.11
C GLY A 314 15.07 -12.83 38.79
N LEU A 315 14.89 -12.14 37.66
CA LEU A 315 15.11 -12.72 36.33
C LEU A 315 16.58 -13.16 36.12
N ALA A 316 17.55 -12.36 36.58
CA ALA A 316 18.97 -12.74 36.55
C ALA A 316 19.28 -13.95 37.46
N LYS A 317 18.64 -14.06 38.64
CA LYS A 317 18.75 -15.25 39.50
C LYS A 317 18.12 -16.47 38.84
N TYR A 318 16.95 -16.31 38.23
CA TYR A 318 16.26 -17.36 37.48
C TYR A 318 17.16 -17.90 36.36
N TYR A 319 17.68 -17.04 35.48
CA TYR A 319 18.54 -17.49 34.40
C TYR A 319 19.89 -18.05 34.89
N THR A 320 20.42 -17.58 36.03
CA THR A 320 21.59 -18.22 36.67
C THR A 320 21.27 -19.65 37.10
N ALA A 321 20.18 -19.88 37.85
CA ALA A 321 19.77 -21.21 38.31
C ALA A 321 19.30 -22.13 37.16
N TRP A 322 18.76 -21.57 36.08
CA TRP A 322 18.48 -22.29 34.84
C TRP A 322 19.77 -22.78 34.18
N LEU A 323 20.80 -21.94 34.07
CA LEU A 323 22.10 -22.31 33.49
C LEU A 323 22.95 -23.23 34.39
N GLU A 324 22.65 -23.34 35.69
CA GLU A 324 23.19 -24.41 36.54
C GLU A 324 22.63 -25.80 36.16
N LYS A 325 21.38 -25.88 35.68
CA LYS A 325 20.75 -27.10 35.14
C LYS A 325 21.12 -27.33 33.66
N HIS A 326 21.17 -26.25 32.88
CA HIS A 326 21.26 -26.21 31.42
C HIS A 326 22.52 -25.45 30.97
N GLY A 327 23.69 -25.94 31.38
CA GLY A 327 24.99 -25.27 31.15
C GLY A 327 25.46 -25.17 29.69
N ASP A 328 24.66 -25.66 28.75
CA ASP A 328 24.81 -25.59 27.30
C ASP A 328 23.75 -24.73 26.60
N ASP A 329 22.78 -24.13 27.33
CA ASP A 329 21.77 -23.22 26.78
C ASP A 329 22.36 -21.86 26.41
N VAL A 330 22.94 -21.79 25.21
CA VAL A 330 23.53 -20.59 24.59
C VAL A 330 22.55 -19.40 24.58
N ASP A 331 21.27 -19.65 24.34
CA ASP A 331 20.23 -18.61 24.27
C ASP A 331 19.83 -18.12 25.69
N GLY A 332 19.88 -19.00 26.68
CA GLY A 332 19.84 -18.63 28.10
C GLY A 332 21.05 -17.82 28.56
N MET A 333 22.26 -18.12 28.07
CA MET A 333 23.46 -17.33 28.37
C MET A 333 23.39 -15.92 27.78
N ALA A 334 22.89 -15.79 26.55
CA ALA A 334 22.67 -14.48 25.92
C ALA A 334 21.62 -13.65 26.68
N ARG A 335 20.52 -14.28 27.11
CA ARG A 335 19.48 -13.63 27.94
C ARG A 335 20.02 -13.20 29.30
N LEU A 336 20.74 -14.07 30.02
CA LEU A 336 21.38 -13.70 31.28
C LEU A 336 22.37 -12.54 31.08
N ALA A 337 23.17 -12.55 30.02
CA ALA A 337 24.09 -11.45 29.72
C ALA A 337 23.33 -10.13 29.51
N HIS A 338 22.24 -10.14 28.74
CA HIS A 338 21.39 -8.96 28.55
C HIS A 338 20.79 -8.46 29.87
N THR A 339 20.19 -9.34 30.69
CA THR A 339 19.61 -8.98 32.00
C THR A 339 20.67 -8.48 33.00
N LEU A 340 21.94 -8.87 32.85
CA LEU A 340 23.06 -8.33 33.62
C LEU A 340 23.53 -6.97 33.09
N ALA A 341 23.54 -6.77 31.77
CA ALA A 341 23.89 -5.50 31.14
C ALA A 341 22.88 -4.40 31.49
N THR A 342 21.57 -4.70 31.48
CA THR A 342 20.52 -3.74 31.91
C THR A 342 20.61 -3.38 33.40
N GLN A 343 21.17 -4.26 34.23
CA GLN A 343 21.51 -3.97 35.64
C GLN A 343 22.81 -3.16 35.81
N GLY A 344 23.49 -2.76 34.72
CA GLY A 344 24.83 -2.15 34.76
C GLY A 344 25.95 -3.11 35.17
N ARG A 345 25.68 -4.42 35.29
CA ARG A 345 26.64 -5.46 35.69
C ARG A 345 27.44 -5.97 34.48
N VAL A 346 27.94 -5.01 33.70
CA VAL A 346 28.64 -5.21 32.41
C VAL A 346 29.73 -6.29 32.47
N PRO A 347 30.65 -6.35 33.46
CA PRO A 347 31.69 -7.39 33.49
C PRO A 347 31.13 -8.81 33.60
N GLU A 348 30.00 -8.99 34.30
CA GLU A 348 29.34 -10.29 34.42
C GLU A 348 28.60 -10.65 33.12
N ALA A 349 27.96 -9.67 32.47
CA ALA A 349 27.32 -9.84 31.16
C ALA A 349 28.33 -10.32 30.10
N GLN A 350 29.48 -9.65 30.00
CA GLN A 350 30.55 -10.03 29.07
C GLN A 350 31.09 -11.44 29.36
N THR A 351 31.23 -11.80 30.65
CA THR A 351 31.63 -13.16 31.07
C THR A 351 30.63 -14.24 30.59
N TRP A 352 29.35 -13.91 30.41
CA TRP A 352 28.36 -14.84 29.85
C TRP A 352 28.32 -14.84 28.32
N LEU A 353 28.52 -13.70 27.65
CA LEU A 353 28.70 -13.65 26.19
C LEU A 353 29.95 -14.43 25.73
N GLU A 354 31.06 -14.31 26.45
CA GLU A 354 32.28 -15.09 26.16
C GLU A 354 32.04 -16.60 26.25
N LYS A 355 31.24 -17.07 27.23
CA LYS A 355 30.83 -18.48 27.32
C LYS A 355 29.93 -18.89 26.16
N ALA A 356 28.91 -18.07 25.83
CA ALA A 356 27.98 -18.32 24.73
C ALA A 356 28.72 -18.44 23.38
N ILE A 357 29.62 -17.49 23.10
CA ILE A 357 30.47 -17.47 21.90
C ILE A 357 31.46 -18.64 21.90
N LYS A 358 31.95 -19.09 23.05
CA LYS A 358 32.84 -20.26 23.16
C LYS A 358 32.11 -21.58 22.89
N LEU A 359 30.82 -21.68 23.23
CA LEU A 359 29.99 -22.86 22.94
C LEU A 359 29.47 -22.86 21.50
N ALA A 360 29.05 -21.70 20.98
CA ALA A 360 28.54 -21.55 19.61
C ALA A 360 29.37 -20.54 18.79
N PRO A 361 30.66 -20.81 18.51
CA PRO A 361 31.55 -19.86 17.84
C PRO A 361 31.17 -19.53 16.38
N SER A 362 30.25 -20.31 15.79
CA SER A 362 29.67 -20.11 14.46
C SER A 362 28.38 -19.27 14.45
N ARG A 363 27.74 -19.01 15.59
CA ARG A 363 26.62 -18.05 15.68
C ARG A 363 27.21 -16.63 15.66
N LYS A 364 27.25 -16.02 14.47
CA LYS A 364 27.81 -14.66 14.25
C LYS A 364 27.05 -13.61 15.05
N GLU A 365 25.77 -13.87 15.29
CA GLU A 365 24.80 -13.03 15.99
C GLU A 365 25.27 -12.74 17.42
N LEU A 366 25.75 -13.75 18.14
CA LEU A 366 26.29 -13.57 19.50
C LEU A 366 27.53 -12.66 19.52
N ARG A 367 28.36 -12.75 18.48
CA ARG A 367 29.57 -11.91 18.35
C ARG A 367 29.20 -10.48 17.95
N ARG A 368 28.16 -10.29 17.13
CA ARG A 368 27.53 -8.98 16.88
C ARG A 368 27.00 -8.36 18.16
N THR A 369 26.17 -9.07 18.94
CA THR A 369 25.65 -8.56 20.22
C THR A 369 26.77 -8.19 21.20
N PHE A 370 27.88 -8.94 21.21
CA PHE A 370 29.06 -8.60 22.01
C PHE A 370 29.81 -7.36 21.49
N ILE A 371 29.93 -7.19 20.16
CA ILE A 371 30.46 -5.97 19.54
C ILE A 371 29.58 -4.76 19.88
N GLU A 372 28.26 -4.89 19.72
CA GLU A 372 27.27 -3.85 19.96
C GLU A 372 27.31 -3.39 21.44
N GLN A 373 27.39 -4.33 22.40
CA GLN A 373 27.64 -4.00 23.80
C GLN A 373 29.00 -3.31 24.02
N LEU A 374 30.09 -3.81 23.42
CA LEU A 374 31.42 -3.21 23.57
C LEU A 374 31.53 -1.81 22.95
N VAL A 375 30.78 -1.53 21.88
CA VAL A 375 30.66 -0.21 21.26
C VAL A 375 29.89 0.76 22.16
N TYR A 376 28.78 0.31 22.75
CA TYR A 376 28.02 1.08 23.75
C TYR A 376 28.86 1.38 25.01
N ASP A 377 29.62 0.38 25.49
CA ASP A 377 30.60 0.51 26.58
C ASP A 377 31.82 1.41 26.19
N GLN A 378 31.92 1.87 24.94
CA GLN A 378 33.04 2.62 24.34
C GLN A 378 34.40 1.91 24.42
N ARG A 379 34.38 0.57 24.44
CA ARG A 379 35.54 -0.33 24.51
C ARG A 379 36.00 -0.71 23.11
N TRP A 380 36.46 0.31 22.38
CA TRP A 380 36.88 0.21 20.97
C TRP A 380 37.94 -0.88 20.69
N PRO A 381 39.01 -1.04 21.50
CA PRO A 381 40.01 -2.08 21.25
C PRO A 381 39.43 -3.51 21.30
N GLU A 382 38.53 -3.78 22.26
CA GLU A 382 37.86 -5.07 22.39
C GLU A 382 36.80 -5.29 21.29
N ALA A 383 36.04 -4.26 20.92
CA ALA A 383 35.14 -4.33 19.77
C ALA A 383 35.90 -4.65 18.46
N ILE A 384 37.06 -4.00 18.24
CA ILE A 384 37.96 -4.29 17.12
C ILE A 384 38.46 -5.74 17.14
N ALA A 385 38.83 -6.27 18.31
CA ALA A 385 39.24 -7.67 18.45
C ALA A 385 38.09 -8.67 18.14
N GLN A 386 36.83 -8.28 18.36
CA GLN A 386 35.67 -9.08 17.94
C GLN A 386 35.36 -8.95 16.44
N TYR A 387 35.53 -7.77 15.83
CA TYR A 387 35.45 -7.61 14.36
C TYR A 387 36.53 -8.44 13.65
N GLU A 388 37.77 -8.44 14.16
CA GLU A 388 38.82 -9.35 13.69
C GLU A 388 38.40 -10.82 13.75
N ALA A 389 37.60 -11.21 14.76
CA ALA A 389 37.09 -12.57 14.91
C ALA A 389 35.84 -12.86 14.05
N LEU A 390 35.07 -11.84 13.64
CA LEU A 390 34.06 -11.95 12.58
C LEU A 390 34.74 -12.16 11.21
N ASP A 391 35.70 -11.32 10.84
CA ASP A 391 36.39 -11.41 9.53
C ASP A 391 37.20 -12.71 9.40
N LYS A 392 37.77 -13.24 10.48
CA LYS A 392 38.39 -14.58 10.48
C LYS A 392 37.38 -15.72 10.25
N ALA A 393 36.10 -15.50 10.51
CA ALA A 393 35.00 -16.46 10.27
C ALA A 393 34.23 -16.21 8.96
N ASP A 394 34.31 -15.00 8.40
CA ASP A 394 33.60 -14.58 7.18
C ASP A 394 34.42 -13.56 6.36
N PRO A 395 35.53 -13.99 5.71
CA PRO A 395 36.53 -13.06 5.21
C PRO A 395 36.04 -12.18 4.06
N ASN A 396 36.22 -10.86 4.21
CA ASN A 396 35.79 -9.83 3.27
C ASN A 396 34.26 -9.70 3.09
N ASN A 397 33.48 -10.03 4.11
CA ASN A 397 32.08 -9.59 4.18
C ASN A 397 32.02 -8.04 4.10
N PRO A 398 31.33 -7.43 3.12
CA PRO A 398 31.39 -5.98 2.90
C PRO A 398 30.92 -5.15 4.09
N ASP A 399 29.88 -5.59 4.79
CA ASP A 399 29.29 -4.84 5.89
C ASP A 399 30.21 -4.85 7.11
N TYR A 400 30.78 -6.01 7.43
CA TYR A 400 31.78 -6.12 8.50
C TYR A 400 33.03 -5.29 8.20
N LEU A 401 33.48 -5.21 6.94
CA LEU A 401 34.60 -4.35 6.55
C LEU A 401 34.25 -2.86 6.66
N ARG A 402 33.03 -2.45 6.26
CA ARG A 402 32.55 -1.06 6.40
C ARG A 402 32.56 -0.65 7.87
N GLU A 403 31.81 -1.37 8.70
CA GLU A 403 31.65 -1.11 10.14
C GLU A 403 32.99 -1.15 10.88
N TRP A 404 33.82 -2.17 10.65
CA TRP A 404 35.13 -2.31 11.33
C TRP A 404 36.06 -1.14 11.05
N GLY A 405 36.15 -0.65 9.81
CA GLY A 405 36.94 0.54 9.47
C GLY A 405 36.43 1.80 10.19
N GLN A 406 35.11 1.99 10.27
CA GLN A 406 34.52 3.12 11.02
C GLN A 406 34.82 3.01 12.53
N ILE A 407 34.75 1.82 13.12
CA ILE A 407 35.06 1.58 14.53
C ILE A 407 36.55 1.78 14.84
N ILE A 408 37.46 1.45 13.92
CA ILE A 408 38.89 1.79 14.02
C ILE A 408 39.06 3.32 14.12
N LEU A 409 38.34 4.13 13.32
CA LEU A 409 38.41 5.59 13.43
C LEU A 409 37.87 6.13 14.77
N ARG A 410 36.98 5.41 15.46
CA ARG A 410 36.48 5.80 16.80
C ARG A 410 37.48 5.49 17.92
N ASP A 411 38.45 4.58 17.71
CA ASP A 411 39.47 4.20 18.69
C ASP A 411 40.54 5.30 18.90
N LYS A 412 40.21 6.26 19.76
CA LYS A 412 41.10 7.35 20.21
C LYS A 412 42.25 6.89 21.13
N SER A 413 42.45 5.58 21.34
CA SER A 413 43.68 5.08 21.99
C SER A 413 44.87 4.98 21.03
N ARG A 414 44.63 5.05 19.71
CA ARG A 414 45.62 5.07 18.63
C ARG A 414 45.88 6.50 18.16
N ASP A 415 47.02 6.73 17.52
CA ASP A 415 47.27 8.00 16.83
C ASP A 415 46.30 8.20 15.64
N GLU A 416 46.06 9.45 15.24
CA GLU A 416 45.18 9.72 14.10
C GLU A 416 45.68 9.12 12.79
N THR A 417 46.99 9.18 12.56
CA THR A 417 47.63 8.60 11.37
C THR A 417 47.48 7.08 11.36
N GLU A 418 47.60 6.45 12.53
CA GLU A 418 47.50 5.00 12.68
C GLU A 418 46.06 4.50 12.50
N ARG A 419 45.05 5.19 13.07
CA ARG A 419 43.64 4.82 12.87
C ARG A 419 43.18 5.05 11.43
N LYS A 420 43.53 6.18 10.81
CA LYS A 420 43.19 6.45 9.38
C LYS A 420 43.82 5.41 8.46
N LYS A 421 45.10 5.08 8.66
CA LYS A 421 45.76 4.01 7.91
C LYS A 421 45.11 2.63 8.13
N ALA A 422 44.82 2.25 9.37
CA ALA A 422 44.24 0.94 9.67
C ALA A 422 42.80 0.79 9.13
N ALA A 423 41.99 1.86 9.16
CA ALA A 423 40.68 1.88 8.52
C ALA A 423 40.80 1.73 6.99
N ALA A 424 41.76 2.44 6.37
CA ALA A 424 42.05 2.34 4.94
C ALA A 424 42.46 0.93 4.51
N ASP A 425 43.32 0.27 5.28
CA ASP A 425 43.76 -1.10 5.00
C ASP A 425 42.63 -2.14 5.15
N VAL A 426 41.58 -1.83 5.94
CA VAL A 426 40.32 -2.60 5.97
C VAL A 426 39.46 -2.29 4.74
N TRP A 427 39.16 -1.03 4.43
CA TRP A 427 38.25 -0.67 3.32
C TRP A 427 38.81 -0.97 1.93
N ARG A 428 40.14 -0.90 1.71
CA ARG A 428 40.79 -1.34 0.46
C ARG A 428 40.37 -2.77 0.05
N ARG A 429 40.06 -3.63 1.03
CA ARG A 429 39.62 -5.02 0.82
C ARG A 429 38.22 -5.15 0.21
N LEU A 430 37.38 -4.13 0.28
CA LEU A 430 36.05 -4.13 -0.36
C LEU A 430 36.17 -4.36 -1.87
N THR A 431 37.17 -3.75 -2.53
CA THR A 431 37.43 -4.00 -3.96
C THR A 431 38.09 -5.34 -4.26
N ALA A 432 38.49 -6.14 -3.27
CA ALA A 432 39.16 -7.42 -3.51
C ALA A 432 38.24 -8.48 -4.14
N ALA A 433 36.94 -8.43 -3.84
CA ALA A 433 35.94 -9.33 -4.44
C ALA A 433 35.59 -8.93 -5.89
N ARG A 434 35.68 -7.65 -6.24
CA ARG A 434 35.36 -7.10 -7.57
C ARG A 434 36.36 -6.03 -8.02
N PRO A 435 37.64 -6.37 -8.28
CA PRO A 435 38.70 -5.37 -8.50
C PRO A 435 38.61 -4.61 -9.83
N LYS A 436 37.60 -4.90 -10.67
CA LYS A 436 37.32 -4.28 -11.97
C LYS A 436 35.91 -3.68 -12.07
N ASP A 437 35.19 -3.59 -10.96
CA ASP A 437 33.84 -3.03 -10.90
C ASP A 437 33.97 -1.53 -10.54
N PRO A 438 33.66 -0.58 -11.46
CA PRO A 438 33.82 0.85 -11.19
C PRO A 438 32.92 1.35 -10.05
N LEU A 439 31.75 0.73 -9.85
CA LEU A 439 30.85 1.03 -8.73
C LEU A 439 31.47 0.60 -7.39
N ALA A 440 32.12 -0.56 -7.36
CA ALA A 440 32.88 -0.98 -6.17
C ALA A 440 34.09 -0.05 -5.90
N ALA A 441 34.57 0.69 -6.90
CA ALA A 441 35.60 1.71 -6.71
C ALA A 441 35.02 3.03 -6.18
N THR A 442 33.88 3.53 -6.69
CA THR A 442 33.21 4.73 -6.13
C THR A 442 32.83 4.52 -4.68
N GLN A 443 32.13 3.44 -4.34
CA GLN A 443 31.72 3.12 -2.95
C GLN A 443 32.89 3.13 -1.94
N VAL A 444 34.11 2.81 -2.38
CA VAL A 444 35.32 2.90 -1.53
C VAL A 444 35.91 4.31 -1.51
N ALA A 445 35.85 5.06 -2.61
CA ALA A 445 36.15 6.49 -2.64
C ALA A 445 35.26 7.28 -1.68
N ASP A 446 33.96 6.96 -1.61
CA ASP A 446 33.00 7.61 -0.72
C ASP A 446 33.27 7.29 0.77
N LEU A 447 33.73 6.08 1.11
CA LEU A 447 34.19 5.80 2.47
C LEU A 447 35.44 6.63 2.85
N PHE A 448 36.38 6.80 1.91
CA PHE A 448 37.54 7.69 2.11
C PHE A 448 37.16 9.18 2.19
N ARG A 449 36.18 9.61 1.38
CA ARG A 449 35.60 10.96 1.40
C ARG A 449 35.04 11.30 2.77
N HIS A 450 34.21 10.43 3.34
CA HIS A 450 33.62 10.61 4.67
C HIS A 450 34.63 10.48 5.82
N ALA A 451 35.74 9.77 5.61
CA ALA A 451 36.83 9.65 6.58
C ALA A 451 37.81 10.84 6.61
N GLU A 452 37.57 11.88 5.81
CA GLU A 452 38.52 12.99 5.56
C GLU A 452 39.89 12.48 5.05
N MET A 453 39.86 11.54 4.11
CA MET A 453 41.04 10.94 3.46
C MET A 453 41.02 11.27 1.96
N PRO A 454 41.34 12.53 1.57
CA PRO A 454 41.09 13.02 0.21
C PRO A 454 42.00 12.40 -0.85
N ASP A 455 43.22 12.00 -0.48
CA ASP A 455 44.16 11.40 -1.43
C ASP A 455 43.72 9.97 -1.80
N GLU A 456 43.31 9.16 -0.83
CA GLU A 456 42.67 7.86 -1.09
C GLU A 456 41.31 7.97 -1.80
N ALA A 457 40.50 8.98 -1.48
CA ALA A 457 39.23 9.20 -2.19
C ALA A 457 39.48 9.51 -3.68
N LEU A 458 40.45 10.38 -3.99
CA LEU A 458 40.86 10.68 -5.36
C LEU A 458 41.50 9.47 -6.06
N GLU A 459 42.28 8.63 -5.37
CA GLU A 459 42.78 7.35 -5.92
C GLU A 459 41.64 6.49 -6.46
N TYR A 460 40.56 6.34 -5.68
CA TYR A 460 39.46 5.44 -6.02
C TYR A 460 38.45 6.01 -7.01
N TYR A 461 38.15 7.32 -6.99
CA TYR A 461 37.35 7.95 -8.06
C TYR A 461 38.09 7.96 -9.41
N CYS A 462 39.41 8.26 -9.43
CA CYS A 462 40.22 8.13 -10.64
C CYS A 462 40.20 6.70 -11.17
N ARG A 463 40.34 5.70 -10.29
CA ARG A 463 40.24 4.27 -10.65
C ARG A 463 38.86 3.90 -11.22
N ALA A 464 37.77 4.50 -10.77
CA ALA A 464 36.45 4.29 -11.39
C ALA A 464 36.41 4.79 -12.85
N VAL A 465 36.98 5.98 -13.12
CA VAL A 465 37.11 6.54 -14.48
C VAL A 465 38.09 5.74 -15.35
N GLU A 466 39.13 5.12 -14.78
CA GLU A 466 40.01 4.20 -15.50
C GLU A 466 39.35 2.86 -15.84
N LEU A 467 38.40 2.40 -15.01
CA LEU A 467 37.68 1.13 -15.19
C LEU A 467 36.56 1.23 -16.23
N ASP A 468 35.88 2.37 -16.35
CA ASP A 468 34.99 2.69 -17.48
C ASP A 468 35.29 4.08 -18.06
N PRO A 469 36.24 4.17 -19.02
CA PRO A 469 36.60 5.42 -19.67
C PRO A 469 35.57 5.96 -20.66
N GLU A 470 34.47 5.25 -20.98
CA GLU A 470 33.48 5.72 -21.97
C GLU A 470 32.22 6.29 -21.28
N SER A 471 31.95 5.91 -20.03
CA SER A 471 30.85 6.47 -19.24
C SER A 471 31.09 7.95 -18.85
N PRO A 472 30.08 8.82 -19.00
CA PRO A 472 30.07 10.16 -18.38
C PRO A 472 29.99 10.11 -16.85
N GLN A 473 29.27 9.14 -16.28
CA GLN A 473 28.84 9.12 -14.87
C GLN A 473 30.02 9.22 -13.88
N TYR A 474 31.06 8.41 -14.06
CA TYR A 474 32.24 8.44 -13.17
C TYR A 474 33.05 9.74 -13.29
N ARG A 475 32.97 10.46 -14.41
CA ARG A 475 33.56 11.80 -14.58
C ARG A 475 32.69 12.88 -13.95
N GLU A 476 31.38 12.70 -13.92
CA GLU A 476 30.46 13.59 -13.21
C GLU A 476 30.78 13.54 -11.71
N TYR A 477 30.83 12.34 -11.10
CA TYR A 477 31.23 12.15 -9.70
C TYR A 477 32.65 12.68 -9.37
N LEU A 478 33.68 12.30 -10.15
CA LEU A 478 35.06 12.76 -9.90
C LEU A 478 35.18 14.29 -10.03
N GLY A 479 34.50 14.90 -11.01
CA GLY A 479 34.48 16.34 -11.19
C GLY A 479 33.73 17.07 -10.06
N GLU A 480 32.64 16.49 -9.56
CA GLU A 480 31.90 16.98 -8.39
C GLU A 480 32.73 16.91 -7.10
N TYR A 481 33.49 15.82 -6.89
CA TYR A 481 34.38 15.75 -5.74
C TYR A 481 35.54 16.74 -5.85
N TYR A 482 36.13 16.93 -7.03
CA TYR A 482 37.09 18.01 -7.26
C TYR A 482 36.49 19.40 -6.99
N HIS A 483 35.25 19.65 -7.39
CA HIS A 483 34.55 20.90 -7.11
C HIS A 483 34.32 21.10 -5.60
N THR A 484 33.94 20.05 -4.88
CA THR A 484 33.80 20.01 -3.41
C THR A 484 35.13 20.31 -2.70
N LEU A 485 36.24 19.75 -3.21
CA LEU A 485 37.60 20.08 -2.77
C LEU A 485 38.10 21.48 -3.20
N LYS A 486 37.25 22.28 -3.85
CA LYS A 486 37.55 23.62 -4.41
C LYS A 486 38.64 23.63 -5.48
N ARG A 487 38.90 22.48 -6.09
CA ARG A 487 39.84 22.25 -7.19
C ARG A 487 39.13 22.47 -8.54
N SER A 488 38.62 23.68 -8.75
CA SER A 488 37.73 24.01 -9.89
C SER A 488 38.36 23.75 -11.27
N GLU A 489 39.69 23.82 -11.40
CA GLU A 489 40.38 23.49 -12.65
C GLU A 489 40.40 21.98 -12.94
N GLU A 490 40.60 21.15 -11.91
CA GLU A 490 40.56 19.68 -12.01
C GLU A 490 39.12 19.20 -12.26
N ALA A 491 38.12 19.84 -11.64
CA ALA A 491 36.70 19.60 -11.90
C ALA A 491 36.32 19.87 -13.36
N LEU A 492 36.65 21.07 -13.86
CA LEU A 492 36.39 21.45 -15.25
C LEU A 492 37.15 20.57 -16.24
N ALA A 493 38.39 20.18 -15.95
CA ALA A 493 39.15 19.25 -16.80
C ALA A 493 38.47 17.87 -16.87
N THR A 494 37.99 17.37 -15.72
CA THR A 494 37.31 16.07 -15.61
C THR A 494 35.98 16.06 -16.37
N TRP A 495 35.11 17.05 -16.16
CA TRP A 495 33.85 17.14 -16.91
C TRP A 495 34.10 17.34 -18.40
N ARG A 496 35.02 18.22 -18.82
CA ARG A 496 35.35 18.41 -20.25
C ARG A 496 35.81 17.11 -20.94
N ALA A 497 36.34 16.13 -20.20
CA ALA A 497 36.69 14.81 -20.75
C ALA A 497 35.47 13.96 -21.17
N ILE A 498 34.24 14.28 -20.72
CA ILE A 498 32.98 13.64 -21.17
C ILE A 498 32.79 13.77 -22.70
N ALA A 499 33.24 14.90 -23.28
CA ALA A 499 33.13 15.19 -24.70
C ALA A 499 34.50 15.40 -25.40
N ALA A 500 35.58 14.90 -24.79
CA ALA A 500 36.89 14.80 -25.44
C ALA A 500 36.90 13.64 -26.45
N ALA A 501 37.87 13.61 -27.37
CA ALA A 501 38.03 12.49 -28.30
C ALA A 501 38.47 11.21 -27.53
N PRO A 502 37.93 10.01 -27.84
CA PRO A 502 37.03 9.70 -28.96
C PRO A 502 35.55 10.07 -28.75
N ASN A 503 35.12 10.30 -27.51
CA ASN A 503 33.73 10.53 -27.08
C ASN A 503 33.08 11.85 -27.54
N ARG A 504 33.65 12.58 -28.50
CA ARG A 504 33.12 13.85 -29.01
C ARG A 504 32.02 13.63 -30.05
N ASN A 505 30.76 13.72 -29.60
CA ASN A 505 29.55 13.72 -30.43
C ASN A 505 28.53 14.72 -29.85
N ALA A 506 27.45 15.02 -30.58
CA ALA A 506 26.47 16.04 -30.15
C ALA A 506 25.77 15.68 -28.83
N LYS A 507 25.46 14.40 -28.59
CA LYS A 507 24.85 13.92 -27.33
C LYS A 507 25.76 14.17 -26.12
N ASN A 508 27.05 13.83 -26.23
CA ASN A 508 28.01 13.99 -25.14
C ASN A 508 28.38 15.46 -24.90
N LEU A 509 28.40 16.30 -25.95
CA LEU A 509 28.52 17.76 -25.80
C LEU A 509 27.27 18.34 -25.12
N ALA A 510 26.06 17.89 -25.49
CA ALA A 510 24.83 18.31 -24.81
C ALA A 510 24.82 17.89 -23.32
N ARG A 511 25.25 16.66 -22.99
CA ARG A 511 25.38 16.21 -21.59
C ARG A 511 26.42 17.03 -20.82
N LEU A 512 27.57 17.31 -21.41
CA LEU A 512 28.58 18.19 -20.81
C LEU A 512 28.03 19.60 -20.57
N ALA A 513 27.24 20.15 -21.49
CA ALA A 513 26.59 21.44 -21.31
C ALA A 513 25.55 21.40 -20.16
N GLU A 514 24.77 20.33 -20.03
CA GLU A 514 23.84 20.14 -18.89
C GLU A 514 24.60 20.10 -17.55
N VAL A 515 25.68 19.32 -17.45
CA VAL A 515 26.53 19.23 -16.24
C VAL A 515 27.14 20.59 -15.90
N LEU A 516 27.76 21.26 -16.87
CA LEU A 516 28.34 22.60 -16.68
C LEU A 516 27.28 23.63 -16.24
N SER A 517 26.05 23.54 -16.77
CA SER A 517 24.95 24.41 -16.36
C SER A 517 24.50 24.13 -14.93
N GLY A 518 24.44 22.86 -14.52
CA GLY A 518 24.07 22.45 -13.15
C GLY A 518 25.04 22.98 -12.10
N PHE A 519 26.35 22.90 -12.36
CA PHE A 519 27.39 23.46 -11.49
C PHE A 519 27.66 24.97 -11.72
N GLY A 520 26.78 25.68 -12.44
CA GLY A 520 26.81 27.14 -12.57
C GLY A 520 27.78 27.72 -13.61
N TYR A 521 28.49 26.88 -14.37
CA TYR A 521 29.41 27.26 -15.45
C TYR A 521 28.66 27.61 -16.76
N LEU A 522 27.61 28.43 -16.64
CA LEU A 522 26.62 28.72 -17.69
C LEU A 522 27.24 29.17 -19.03
N LYS A 523 28.32 29.97 -19.01
CA LYS A 523 29.01 30.42 -20.23
C LYS A 523 29.75 29.32 -20.97
N GLU A 524 30.26 28.33 -20.25
CA GLU A 524 30.83 27.14 -20.88
C GLU A 524 29.71 26.22 -21.38
N ALA A 525 28.64 26.04 -20.61
CA ALA A 525 27.46 25.30 -21.04
C ALA A 525 26.86 25.82 -22.35
N VAL A 526 26.66 27.15 -22.47
CA VAL A 526 26.21 27.81 -23.70
C VAL A 526 27.15 27.51 -24.88
N LYS A 527 28.47 27.66 -24.69
CA LYS A 527 29.46 27.37 -25.74
C LYS A 527 29.41 25.91 -26.18
N THR A 528 29.39 24.97 -25.22
CA THR A 528 29.40 23.53 -25.50
C THR A 528 28.09 23.06 -26.14
N MET A 529 26.94 23.62 -25.76
CA MET A 529 25.67 23.35 -26.45
C MET A 529 25.67 23.93 -27.87
N GLY A 530 26.33 25.07 -28.09
CA GLY A 530 26.61 25.59 -29.43
C GLY A 530 27.42 24.61 -30.27
N GLU A 531 28.54 24.10 -29.74
CA GLU A 531 29.33 23.04 -30.40
C GLU A 531 28.50 21.77 -30.69
N ALA A 532 27.54 21.42 -29.83
CA ALA A 532 26.62 20.30 -30.08
C ALA A 532 25.65 20.58 -31.25
N CYS A 533 25.09 21.78 -31.32
CA CYS A 533 24.17 22.22 -32.38
C CYS A 533 24.87 22.51 -33.72
N GLU A 534 26.20 22.64 -33.73
CA GLU A 534 27.01 22.75 -34.96
C GLU A 534 27.36 21.39 -35.57
N LEU A 535 27.49 20.32 -34.76
CA LEU A 535 27.73 18.96 -35.27
C LEU A 535 26.48 18.33 -35.90
N GLU A 536 25.32 18.57 -35.30
CA GLU A 536 24.02 18.03 -35.69
C GLU A 536 22.98 19.14 -35.45
N ASN A 537 22.47 19.72 -36.53
CA ASN A 537 21.70 20.97 -36.52
C ASN A 537 20.18 20.76 -36.71
N ASP A 538 19.76 19.52 -36.95
CA ASP A 538 18.41 19.06 -37.27
C ASP A 538 17.62 18.51 -36.06
N ASP A 539 18.24 18.46 -34.86
CA ASP A 539 17.59 18.08 -33.60
C ASP A 539 16.79 19.25 -33.00
N PHE A 540 15.46 19.24 -33.18
CA PHE A 540 14.52 20.22 -32.64
C PHE A 540 14.68 20.45 -31.12
N ALA A 541 14.73 19.37 -30.33
CA ALA A 541 14.80 19.45 -28.87
C ALA A 541 16.12 20.06 -28.39
N ARG A 542 17.22 19.82 -29.13
CA ARG A 542 18.52 20.42 -28.87
C ARG A 542 18.55 21.91 -29.21
N GLN A 543 17.92 22.34 -30.31
CA GLN A 543 17.78 23.76 -30.64
C GLN A 543 16.96 24.51 -29.56
N LEU A 544 15.89 23.90 -29.02
CA LEU A 544 15.15 24.46 -27.87
C LEU A 544 16.03 24.56 -26.61
N LYS A 545 16.73 23.48 -26.22
CA LYS A 545 17.65 23.51 -25.07
C LYS A 545 18.75 24.56 -25.21
N TYR A 546 19.27 24.74 -26.42
CA TYR A 546 20.29 25.77 -26.69
C TYR A 546 19.73 27.18 -26.61
N ALA A 547 18.51 27.41 -27.14
CA ALA A 547 17.82 28.69 -26.97
C ALA A 547 17.59 29.03 -25.49
N ASP A 548 17.22 28.05 -24.67
CA ASP A 548 17.00 28.25 -23.23
C ASP A 548 18.28 28.59 -22.47
N LEU A 549 19.40 27.93 -22.77
CA LEU A 549 20.71 28.27 -22.19
C LEU A 549 21.18 29.66 -22.64
N LEU A 550 21.01 30.02 -23.91
CA LEU A 550 21.29 31.36 -24.43
C LEU A 550 20.41 32.43 -23.77
N GLY A 551 19.14 32.12 -23.49
CA GLY A 551 18.22 32.97 -22.73
C GLY A 551 18.68 33.19 -21.28
N GLN A 552 19.18 32.15 -20.61
CA GLN A 552 19.74 32.25 -19.26
C GLN A 552 21.01 33.12 -19.21
N ASP A 553 21.94 32.99 -20.17
CA ASP A 553 23.12 33.86 -20.29
C ASP A 553 22.79 35.24 -20.93
N LYS A 554 21.51 35.54 -21.11
CA LYS A 554 20.96 36.81 -21.63
C LYS A 554 21.39 37.17 -23.06
N GLN A 555 21.80 36.17 -23.84
CA GLN A 555 22.14 36.30 -25.26
C GLN A 555 20.87 36.25 -26.13
N TYR A 556 19.92 37.14 -25.86
CA TYR A 556 18.54 37.03 -26.34
C TYR A 556 18.38 36.98 -27.86
N ASP A 557 19.13 37.78 -28.64
CA ASP A 557 19.08 37.71 -30.11
C ASP A 557 19.66 36.39 -30.65
N ALA A 558 20.63 35.78 -29.96
CA ALA A 558 21.14 34.44 -30.32
C ALA A 558 20.14 33.34 -29.95
N ALA A 559 19.43 33.47 -28.81
CA ALA A 559 18.36 32.56 -28.41
C ALA A 559 17.20 32.58 -29.43
N LEU A 560 16.75 33.77 -29.84
CA LEU A 560 15.78 33.95 -30.92
C LEU A 560 16.26 33.31 -32.23
N ALA A 561 17.54 33.43 -32.58
CA ALA A 561 18.10 32.80 -33.78
C ALA A 561 18.12 31.25 -33.73
N GLN A 562 18.12 30.62 -32.54
CA GLN A 562 17.91 29.16 -32.42
C GLN A 562 16.43 28.79 -32.42
N LEU A 563 15.56 29.60 -31.82
CA LEU A 563 14.10 29.42 -31.89
C LEU A 563 13.62 29.52 -33.35
N ASP A 564 14.15 30.47 -34.13
CA ASP A 564 13.91 30.58 -35.56
C ASP A 564 14.55 29.44 -36.39
N ARG A 565 15.37 28.56 -35.80
CA ARG A 565 15.78 27.28 -36.41
C ARG A 565 14.79 26.17 -36.02
N ALA A 566 14.42 26.07 -34.74
CA ALA A 566 13.40 25.14 -34.27
C ALA A 566 12.05 25.33 -34.99
N ASP A 567 11.63 26.57 -35.26
CA ASP A 567 10.43 26.93 -36.05
C ASP A 567 10.42 26.29 -37.45
N LYS A 568 11.61 26.09 -38.04
CA LYS A 568 11.82 25.49 -39.37
C LYS A 568 11.96 23.96 -39.34
N LEU A 569 12.22 23.39 -38.16
CA LEU A 569 12.26 21.95 -37.91
C LEU A 569 10.89 21.43 -37.45
N ALA A 570 10.01 22.30 -36.94
CA ALA A 570 8.70 21.94 -36.39
C ALA A 570 7.76 21.35 -37.46
N GLU A 571 7.54 20.04 -37.40
CA GLU A 571 6.72 19.27 -38.34
C GLU A 571 5.22 19.53 -38.10
N ASN A 572 4.83 19.75 -36.84
CA ASN A 572 3.44 19.89 -36.40
C ASN A 572 3.17 21.21 -35.63
N ASP A 573 1.91 21.47 -35.32
CA ASP A 573 1.49 22.71 -34.63
C ASP A 573 1.77 22.70 -33.12
N GLU A 574 2.05 21.55 -32.50
CA GLU A 574 2.42 21.45 -31.08
C GLU A 574 3.87 21.91 -30.88
N GLU A 575 4.79 21.50 -31.77
CA GLU A 575 6.18 21.97 -31.82
C GLU A 575 6.28 23.48 -32.12
N ARG A 576 5.47 23.99 -33.07
CA ARG A 576 5.37 25.45 -33.34
C ARG A 576 4.88 26.23 -32.12
N GLU A 577 3.98 25.65 -31.35
CA GLU A 577 3.49 26.20 -30.09
C GLU A 577 4.56 26.19 -28.99
N GLU A 578 5.43 25.18 -28.93
CA GLU A 578 6.61 25.20 -28.04
C GLU A 578 7.62 26.28 -28.41
N VAL A 579 7.95 26.41 -29.71
CA VAL A 579 8.81 27.49 -30.21
C VAL A 579 8.24 28.87 -29.89
N LEU A 580 6.93 29.06 -30.05
CA LEU A 580 6.26 30.32 -29.72
C LEU A 580 6.31 30.65 -28.22
N LYS A 581 6.15 29.66 -27.33
CA LYS A 581 6.38 29.84 -25.88
C LYS A 581 7.83 30.26 -25.59
N GLY A 582 8.80 29.62 -26.23
CA GLY A 582 10.23 29.99 -26.12
C GLY A 582 10.51 31.42 -26.58
N GLN A 583 9.94 31.83 -27.72
CA GLN A 583 10.04 33.21 -28.22
C GLN A 583 9.43 34.22 -27.26
N ILE A 584 8.23 33.95 -26.71
CA ILE A 584 7.59 34.80 -25.69
C ILE A 584 8.53 34.99 -24.48
N LYS A 585 9.01 33.89 -23.89
CA LYS A 585 9.94 33.88 -22.74
C LYS A 585 11.20 34.71 -22.99
N VAL A 586 11.77 34.65 -24.21
CA VAL A 586 12.93 35.46 -24.60
C VAL A 586 12.56 36.94 -24.83
N PHE A 587 11.41 37.24 -25.42
CA PHE A 587 10.93 38.63 -25.57
C PHE A 587 10.60 39.30 -24.23
N GLU A 588 10.12 38.54 -23.25
CA GLU A 588 9.91 38.98 -21.86
C GLU A 588 11.23 39.27 -21.17
N GLY A 589 12.17 38.31 -21.15
CA GLY A 589 13.49 38.49 -20.54
C GLY A 589 14.34 39.60 -21.19
N ALA A 590 14.10 39.89 -22.47
CA ALA A 590 14.74 40.97 -23.22
C ALA A 590 14.01 42.32 -23.15
N GLU A 591 12.91 42.43 -22.38
CA GLU A 591 12.05 43.63 -22.28
C GLU A 591 11.53 44.15 -23.64
N ARG A 592 11.44 43.28 -24.65
CA ARG A 592 11.12 43.60 -26.05
C ARG A 592 9.71 43.22 -26.49
N LEU A 593 8.95 42.52 -25.65
CA LEU A 593 7.62 41.99 -25.99
C LEU A 593 6.66 43.04 -26.55
N THR A 594 6.57 44.23 -25.95
CA THR A 594 5.71 45.34 -26.42
C THR A 594 6.11 45.85 -27.80
N ALA A 595 7.40 46.12 -28.00
CA ALA A 595 7.91 46.59 -29.29
C ALA A 595 7.71 45.56 -30.43
N VAL A 596 7.77 44.26 -30.11
CA VAL A 596 7.46 43.17 -31.05
C VAL A 596 5.96 43.11 -31.36
N ILE A 597 5.09 43.29 -30.36
CA ILE A 597 3.63 43.39 -30.55
C ILE A 597 3.27 44.57 -31.48
N ASP A 598 3.84 45.75 -31.25
CA ASP A 598 3.56 46.95 -32.03
C ASP A 598 4.03 46.82 -33.48
N ALA A 599 5.25 46.29 -33.69
CA ALA A 599 5.79 46.04 -35.01
C ALA A 599 4.95 45.01 -35.79
N LEU A 600 4.59 43.90 -35.15
CA LEU A 600 3.78 42.85 -35.76
C LEU A 600 2.35 43.33 -36.05
N ALA A 601 1.71 44.04 -35.12
CA ALA A 601 0.38 44.61 -35.33
C ALA A 601 0.36 45.54 -36.55
N LYS A 602 1.32 46.48 -36.63
CA LYS A 602 1.45 47.40 -37.77
C LYS A 602 1.71 46.69 -39.10
N GLN A 603 2.47 45.59 -39.09
CA GLN A 603 2.70 44.77 -40.28
C GLN A 603 1.41 44.05 -40.73
N LEU A 604 0.65 43.47 -39.81
CA LEU A 604 -0.57 42.72 -40.10
C LEU A 604 -1.75 43.62 -40.51
N GLU A 605 -1.76 44.89 -40.08
CA GLU A 605 -2.78 45.88 -40.48
C GLU A 605 -2.48 46.58 -41.82
N ALA A 606 -1.25 46.48 -42.33
CA ALA A 606 -0.83 47.13 -43.57
C ALA A 606 -0.99 46.26 -44.84
N GLY A 607 -1.52 45.04 -44.73
CA GLY A 607 -1.67 44.11 -45.86
C GLY A 607 -2.60 42.93 -45.56
N ASP A 608 -2.78 42.04 -46.54
CA ASP A 608 -3.60 40.83 -46.34
C ASP A 608 -2.81 39.76 -45.59
N ALA A 609 -2.96 39.75 -44.27
CA ALA A 609 -2.25 38.88 -43.36
C ALA A 609 -2.93 37.52 -43.19
N ALA A 610 -2.14 36.43 -43.27
CA ALA A 610 -2.59 35.07 -43.03
C ALA A 610 -2.98 34.82 -41.55
N ALA A 611 -3.85 33.82 -41.32
CA ALA A 611 -4.37 33.47 -39.99
C ALA A 611 -3.26 33.27 -38.93
N ALA A 612 -2.19 32.53 -39.27
CA ALA A 612 -1.06 32.28 -38.37
C ALA A 612 -0.37 33.57 -37.86
N GLY A 613 -0.36 34.64 -38.64
CA GLY A 613 0.16 35.94 -38.20
C GLY A 613 -0.70 36.57 -37.11
N TRP A 614 -2.02 36.56 -37.29
CA TRP A 614 -2.99 37.02 -36.30
C TRP A 614 -2.99 36.15 -35.04
N TYR A 615 -2.84 34.83 -35.17
CA TYR A 615 -2.61 33.91 -34.04
C TYR A 615 -1.36 34.30 -33.24
N ARG A 616 -0.20 34.47 -33.91
CA ARG A 616 1.05 34.86 -33.25
C ARG A 616 0.92 36.20 -32.51
N LEU A 617 0.25 37.19 -33.11
CA LEU A 617 -0.04 38.47 -32.44
C LEU A 617 -0.94 38.28 -31.20
N ALA A 618 -2.00 37.47 -31.30
CA ALA A 618 -2.89 37.20 -30.17
C ALA A 618 -2.13 36.56 -28.99
N ARG A 619 -1.23 35.62 -29.26
CA ARG A 619 -0.40 34.94 -28.26
C ARG A 619 0.63 35.84 -27.59
N LEU A 620 1.25 36.76 -28.34
CA LEU A 620 2.14 37.77 -27.77
C LEU A 620 1.36 38.75 -26.87
N ARG A 621 0.17 39.17 -27.30
CA ARG A 621 -0.72 40.05 -26.52
C ARG A 621 -1.31 39.37 -25.27
N GLU A 622 -1.61 38.08 -25.35
CA GLU A 622 -2.01 37.25 -24.20
C GLU A 622 -0.92 37.23 -23.12
N ALA A 623 0.34 36.98 -23.50
CA ALA A 623 1.48 37.04 -22.58
C ALA A 623 1.65 38.44 -21.96
N ALA A 624 1.53 39.50 -22.77
CA ALA A 624 1.52 40.89 -22.31
C ALA A 624 0.26 41.29 -21.50
N ARG A 625 -0.69 40.36 -21.26
CA ARG A 625 -1.98 40.57 -20.58
C ARG A 625 -2.88 41.65 -21.23
N GLN A 626 -2.64 41.95 -22.50
CA GLN A 626 -3.45 42.83 -23.35
C GLN A 626 -4.68 42.07 -23.87
N PHE A 627 -5.54 41.60 -22.96
CA PHE A 627 -6.61 40.65 -23.30
C PHE A 627 -7.64 41.17 -24.32
N PRO A 628 -8.13 42.43 -24.28
CA PRO A 628 -9.01 42.97 -25.31
C PRO A 628 -8.36 42.95 -26.70
N GLU A 629 -7.09 43.34 -26.78
CA GLU A 629 -6.32 43.41 -28.02
C GLU A 629 -5.89 42.01 -28.51
N ALA A 630 -5.73 41.04 -27.61
CA ALA A 630 -5.53 39.62 -27.91
C ALA A 630 -6.81 39.00 -28.46
N THR A 631 -7.97 39.29 -27.86
CA THR A 631 -9.29 38.86 -28.33
C THR A 631 -9.58 39.42 -29.72
N ALA A 632 -9.27 40.69 -29.98
CA ALA A 632 -9.37 41.28 -31.31
C ALA A 632 -8.44 40.62 -32.33
N ALA A 633 -7.23 40.20 -31.93
CA ALA A 633 -6.29 39.51 -32.81
C ALA A 633 -6.70 38.05 -33.10
N ILE A 634 -7.16 37.29 -32.09
CA ILE A 634 -7.56 35.89 -32.30
C ILE A 634 -8.84 35.80 -33.13
N ASN A 635 -9.78 36.75 -32.98
CA ASN A 635 -10.95 36.85 -33.86
C ASN A 635 -10.55 37.12 -35.32
N LYS A 636 -9.59 38.02 -35.59
CA LYS A 636 -9.04 38.21 -36.96
C LYS A 636 -8.37 36.94 -37.51
N SER A 637 -7.84 36.05 -36.66
CA SER A 637 -7.36 34.73 -37.08
C SER A 637 -8.53 33.79 -37.44
N LEU A 638 -9.57 33.75 -36.61
CA LEU A 638 -10.76 32.90 -36.80
C LEU A 638 -11.68 33.36 -37.94
N GLU A 639 -11.64 34.64 -38.33
CA GLU A 639 -12.24 35.14 -39.58
C GLU A 639 -11.66 34.46 -40.83
N ARG A 640 -10.39 34.03 -40.75
CA ARG A 640 -9.61 33.47 -41.87
C ARG A 640 -9.58 31.95 -41.85
N ASP A 641 -9.45 31.36 -40.66
CA ASP A 641 -9.68 29.93 -40.43
C ASP A 641 -10.53 29.71 -39.18
N GLY A 642 -11.85 29.76 -39.37
CA GLY A 642 -12.85 29.50 -38.32
C GLY A 642 -12.96 28.03 -37.89
N LYS A 643 -12.06 27.15 -38.34
CA LYS A 643 -11.98 25.73 -37.94
C LYS A 643 -10.63 25.34 -37.33
N SER A 644 -9.66 26.26 -37.25
CA SER A 644 -8.39 26.03 -36.58
C SER A 644 -8.61 25.67 -35.10
N VAL A 645 -8.36 24.40 -34.75
CA VAL A 645 -8.48 23.89 -33.38
C VAL A 645 -7.52 24.64 -32.45
N VAL A 646 -6.31 24.96 -32.93
CA VAL A 646 -5.29 25.71 -32.18
C VAL A 646 -5.74 27.14 -31.89
N ALA A 647 -6.26 27.86 -32.90
CA ALA A 647 -6.75 29.22 -32.71
C ALA A 647 -8.03 29.28 -31.84
N LEU A 648 -8.95 28.32 -31.99
CA LEU A 648 -10.13 28.20 -31.13
C LEU A 648 -9.76 27.86 -29.68
N THR A 649 -8.75 27.01 -29.46
CA THR A 649 -8.26 26.67 -28.11
C THR A 649 -7.58 27.87 -27.44
N ALA A 650 -6.81 28.67 -28.19
CA ALA A 650 -6.26 29.93 -27.70
C ALA A 650 -7.37 30.97 -27.44
N ALA A 651 -8.39 31.07 -28.30
CA ALA A 651 -9.53 31.95 -28.09
C ALA A 651 -10.26 31.62 -26.79
N ALA A 652 -10.64 30.36 -26.57
CA ALA A 652 -11.32 29.94 -25.34
C ALA A 652 -10.49 30.24 -24.07
N ARG A 653 -9.17 30.08 -24.13
CA ARG A 653 -8.26 30.42 -23.01
C ARG A 653 -8.14 31.92 -22.77
N ILE A 654 -8.09 32.74 -23.83
CA ILE A 654 -8.09 34.21 -23.74
C ILE A 654 -9.44 34.72 -23.21
N GLU A 655 -10.55 34.13 -23.68
CA GLU A 655 -11.91 34.38 -23.21
C GLU A 655 -12.05 34.03 -21.71
N GLU A 656 -11.51 32.89 -21.26
CA GLU A 656 -11.49 32.55 -19.83
C GLU A 656 -10.58 33.49 -19.00
N ALA A 657 -9.35 33.74 -19.44
CA ALA A 657 -8.39 34.59 -18.72
C ALA A 657 -8.85 36.05 -18.60
N SER A 658 -9.70 36.51 -19.52
CA SER A 658 -10.37 37.82 -19.47
C SER A 658 -11.69 37.83 -18.69
N GLY A 659 -12.12 36.69 -18.16
CA GLY A 659 -13.37 36.55 -17.40
C GLY A 659 -14.63 36.39 -18.24
N ASN A 660 -14.52 36.34 -19.57
CA ASN A 660 -15.62 36.17 -20.52
C ASN A 660 -16.05 34.70 -20.63
N LEU A 661 -16.40 34.09 -19.49
CA LEU A 661 -16.67 32.64 -19.38
C LEU A 661 -17.81 32.15 -20.29
N LEU A 662 -18.76 33.04 -20.63
CA LEU A 662 -19.87 32.74 -21.54
C LEU A 662 -19.40 32.54 -22.99
N ASP A 663 -18.42 33.33 -23.44
CA ASP A 663 -17.86 33.19 -24.77
C ASP A 663 -16.91 32.00 -24.84
N ALA A 664 -16.09 31.79 -23.80
CA ALA A 664 -15.30 30.57 -23.64
C ALA A 664 -16.17 29.30 -23.71
N ALA A 665 -17.32 29.27 -23.03
CA ALA A 665 -18.27 28.16 -23.06
C ALA A 665 -18.95 27.99 -24.44
N GLN A 666 -19.07 29.04 -25.25
CA GLN A 666 -19.50 28.93 -26.65
C GLN A 666 -18.37 28.43 -27.55
N THR A 667 -17.14 28.88 -27.34
CA THR A 667 -15.95 28.47 -28.12
C THR A 667 -15.58 27.01 -27.85
N TYR A 668 -15.70 26.53 -26.60
CA TYR A 668 -15.61 25.09 -26.31
C TYR A 668 -16.75 24.27 -26.92
N ARG A 669 -17.99 24.79 -27.02
CA ARG A 669 -19.05 24.12 -27.81
C ARG A 669 -18.72 24.05 -29.30
N LYS A 670 -18.09 25.07 -29.89
CA LYS A 670 -17.60 25.04 -31.29
C LYS A 670 -16.51 23.98 -31.46
N LEU A 671 -15.53 23.94 -30.55
CA LEU A 671 -14.46 22.92 -30.52
C LEU A 671 -15.05 21.49 -30.45
N ALA A 672 -16.01 21.26 -29.54
CA ALA A 672 -16.72 19.99 -29.38
C ALA A 672 -17.50 19.52 -30.63
N ALA A 673 -17.86 20.44 -31.54
CA ALA A 673 -18.51 20.13 -32.81
C ALA A 673 -17.51 19.88 -33.95
N ILE A 674 -16.29 20.45 -33.86
CA ILE A 674 -15.25 20.38 -34.89
C ILE A 674 -14.34 19.16 -34.65
N ASP A 675 -13.66 19.10 -33.51
CA ASP A 675 -12.84 17.94 -33.15
C ASP A 675 -13.66 16.92 -32.36
N ARG A 676 -13.95 15.80 -33.03
CA ARG A 676 -14.66 14.66 -32.43
C ARG A 676 -13.78 13.83 -31.51
N ARG A 677 -12.46 13.91 -31.62
CA ARG A 677 -11.52 13.12 -30.79
C ARG A 677 -11.48 13.63 -29.36
N SER A 678 -11.44 14.95 -29.18
CA SER A 678 -11.42 15.61 -27.86
C SER A 678 -12.79 16.15 -27.42
N ARG A 679 -13.88 15.75 -28.11
CA ARG A 679 -15.25 16.23 -27.84
C ARG A 679 -15.69 16.08 -26.39
N THR A 680 -15.31 14.98 -25.73
CA THR A 680 -15.62 14.75 -24.30
C THR A 680 -14.92 15.78 -23.41
N LEU A 681 -13.61 16.00 -23.60
CA LEU A 681 -12.84 17.02 -22.89
C LEU A 681 -13.47 18.42 -23.03
N TYR A 682 -13.84 18.81 -24.25
CA TYR A 682 -14.47 20.11 -24.47
C TYR A 682 -15.85 20.25 -23.81
N LEU A 683 -16.69 19.19 -23.82
CA LEU A 683 -17.99 19.20 -23.13
C LEU A 683 -17.83 19.26 -21.60
N THR A 684 -16.79 18.64 -21.05
CA THR A 684 -16.40 18.76 -19.64
C THR A 684 -16.05 20.21 -19.27
N GLU A 685 -15.28 20.93 -20.10
CA GLU A 685 -14.99 22.35 -19.85
C GLU A 685 -16.24 23.25 -20.01
N VAL A 686 -17.12 22.97 -20.97
CA VAL A 686 -18.43 23.67 -21.06
C VAL A 686 -19.24 23.50 -19.78
N ALA A 687 -19.35 22.28 -19.24
CA ALA A 687 -20.09 22.01 -18.02
C ALA A 687 -19.50 22.76 -16.80
N LYS A 688 -18.17 22.79 -16.67
CA LYS A 688 -17.47 23.56 -15.63
C LYS A 688 -17.72 25.07 -15.74
N LEU A 689 -17.65 25.62 -16.96
CA LEU A 689 -17.85 27.06 -17.21
C LEU A 689 -19.29 27.51 -16.97
N GLU A 690 -20.29 26.76 -17.45
CA GLU A 690 -21.69 27.06 -17.17
C GLU A 690 -22.02 26.92 -15.67
N THR A 691 -21.36 26.00 -14.96
CA THR A 691 -21.46 25.90 -13.49
C THR A 691 -20.90 27.15 -12.80
N ARG A 692 -19.72 27.65 -13.23
CA ARG A 692 -19.13 28.91 -12.74
C ARG A 692 -19.97 30.15 -13.07
N LEU A 693 -20.73 30.11 -14.16
CA LEU A 693 -21.73 31.13 -14.53
C LEU A 693 -23.04 31.02 -13.74
N GLY A 694 -23.22 29.99 -12.89
CA GLY A 694 -24.47 29.70 -12.19
C GLY A 694 -25.60 29.17 -13.10
N ARG A 695 -25.30 28.85 -14.37
CA ARG A 695 -26.25 28.39 -15.37
C ARG A 695 -26.49 26.89 -15.26
N ARG A 696 -27.15 26.52 -14.15
CA ARG A 696 -27.54 25.15 -13.75
C ARG A 696 -28.00 24.28 -14.91
N ASP A 697 -28.98 24.76 -15.68
CA ASP A 697 -29.63 23.94 -16.70
C ASP A 697 -28.76 23.74 -17.95
N ASP A 698 -27.94 24.74 -18.31
CA ASP A 698 -26.95 24.65 -19.38
C ASP A 698 -25.77 23.74 -19.01
N ALA A 699 -25.33 23.77 -17.74
CA ALA A 699 -24.34 22.84 -17.21
C ALA A 699 -24.85 21.39 -17.23
N LEU A 700 -26.09 21.17 -16.76
CA LEU A 700 -26.74 19.86 -16.83
C LEU A 700 -26.97 19.41 -18.29
N ALA A 701 -27.28 20.31 -19.21
CA ALA A 701 -27.38 20.00 -20.64
C ALA A 701 -26.02 19.54 -21.21
N ALA A 702 -24.93 20.27 -20.94
CA ALA A 702 -23.58 19.90 -21.37
C ALA A 702 -23.13 18.54 -20.80
N GLY A 703 -23.50 18.24 -19.54
CA GLY A 703 -23.28 16.94 -18.93
C GLY A 703 -24.09 15.79 -19.57
N ARG A 704 -25.34 16.04 -19.97
CA ARG A 704 -26.15 15.06 -20.73
C ARG A 704 -25.61 14.88 -22.15
N ASP A 705 -25.09 15.93 -22.79
CA ASP A 705 -24.37 15.86 -24.07
C ASP A 705 -23.07 15.05 -23.97
N LEU A 706 -22.34 15.16 -22.85
CA LEU A 706 -21.13 14.35 -22.57
C LEU A 706 -21.48 12.86 -22.48
N LEU A 707 -22.56 12.50 -21.79
CA LEU A 707 -23.07 11.13 -21.75
C LEU A 707 -23.51 10.66 -23.15
N ALA A 708 -24.18 11.50 -23.92
CA ALA A 708 -24.59 11.18 -25.28
C ALA A 708 -23.39 11.02 -26.25
N ALA A 709 -22.27 11.70 -25.99
CA ALA A 709 -21.07 11.62 -26.81
C ALA A 709 -20.29 10.30 -26.61
N ALA A 710 -20.34 9.70 -25.42
CA ALA A 710 -19.77 8.37 -25.15
C ALA A 710 -20.59 7.58 -24.11
N PRO A 711 -21.72 6.97 -24.48
CA PRO A 711 -22.67 6.34 -23.54
C PRO A 711 -22.17 5.09 -22.81
N GLY A 712 -20.92 4.66 -23.04
CA GLY A 712 -20.31 3.50 -22.38
C GLY A 712 -19.19 3.84 -21.39
N ASN A 713 -18.71 5.09 -21.32
CA ASN A 713 -17.58 5.45 -20.45
C ASN A 713 -18.05 5.70 -19.00
N PRO A 714 -17.63 4.88 -18.00
CA PRO A 714 -17.95 5.11 -16.59
C PRO A 714 -17.54 6.51 -16.08
N GLU A 715 -16.43 7.06 -16.57
CA GLU A 715 -15.88 8.34 -16.14
C GLU A 715 -16.83 9.52 -16.46
N ASN A 716 -17.55 9.43 -17.58
CA ASN A 716 -18.55 10.44 -17.94
C ASN A 716 -19.78 10.37 -17.02
N TYR A 717 -20.17 9.18 -16.55
CA TYR A 717 -21.22 9.00 -15.55
C TYR A 717 -20.78 9.50 -14.18
N GLU A 718 -19.52 9.23 -13.78
CA GLU A 718 -18.91 9.72 -12.55
C GLU A 718 -18.87 11.27 -12.54
N PHE A 719 -18.40 11.89 -13.62
CA PHE A 719 -18.42 13.36 -13.78
C PHE A 719 -19.84 13.94 -13.78
N PHE A 720 -20.80 13.36 -14.52
CA PHE A 720 -22.17 13.89 -14.56
C PHE A 720 -22.89 13.72 -13.23
N ALA A 721 -22.63 12.63 -12.49
CA ALA A 721 -23.17 12.43 -11.16
C ALA A 721 -22.62 13.46 -10.17
N GLU A 722 -21.30 13.71 -10.18
CA GLU A 722 -20.67 14.73 -9.35
C GLU A 722 -21.19 16.14 -9.68
N LEU A 723 -21.36 16.47 -10.96
CA LEU A 723 -22.02 17.72 -11.39
C LEU A 723 -23.47 17.82 -10.84
N CYS A 724 -24.24 16.74 -10.92
CA CYS A 724 -25.57 16.68 -10.31
C CYS A 724 -25.51 16.88 -8.79
N PHE A 725 -24.55 16.28 -8.10
CA PHE A 725 -24.36 16.38 -6.66
C PHE A 725 -23.96 17.78 -6.19
N GLN A 726 -23.08 18.47 -6.93
CA GLN A 726 -22.70 19.87 -6.68
C GLN A 726 -23.87 20.84 -6.92
N LEU A 727 -24.72 20.55 -7.91
CA LEU A 727 -25.96 21.29 -8.16
C LEU A 727 -27.13 20.83 -7.24
N GLY A 728 -26.94 19.83 -6.38
CA GLY A 728 -27.98 19.31 -5.48
C GLY A 728 -29.09 18.49 -6.14
N GLN A 729 -28.92 18.06 -7.40
CA GLN A 729 -29.78 17.07 -8.08
C GLN A 729 -29.44 15.64 -7.60
N ASN A 730 -29.67 15.39 -6.31
CA ASN A 730 -29.20 14.16 -5.64
C ASN A 730 -29.71 12.88 -6.33
N ASP A 731 -30.99 12.85 -6.70
CA ASP A 731 -31.60 11.68 -7.32
C ASP A 731 -31.17 11.50 -8.79
N GLU A 732 -30.95 12.58 -9.56
CA GLU A 732 -30.41 12.48 -10.92
C GLU A 732 -28.95 11.99 -10.90
N GLY A 733 -28.15 12.40 -9.91
CA GLY A 733 -26.78 11.92 -9.72
C GLY A 733 -26.72 10.44 -9.32
N LEU A 734 -27.54 10.01 -8.35
CA LEU A 734 -27.63 8.60 -7.95
C LEU A 734 -28.16 7.72 -9.08
N GLU A 735 -29.19 8.16 -9.82
CA GLU A 735 -29.70 7.41 -10.98
C GLU A 735 -28.68 7.38 -12.13
N THR A 736 -27.87 8.43 -12.32
CA THR A 736 -26.75 8.43 -13.27
C THR A 736 -25.74 7.33 -12.94
N LEU A 737 -25.35 7.18 -11.67
CA LEU A 737 -24.47 6.08 -11.24
C LEU A 737 -25.14 4.71 -11.35
N ARG A 738 -26.45 4.58 -11.03
CA ARG A 738 -27.22 3.35 -11.27
C ARG A 738 -27.36 3.01 -12.77
N ARG A 739 -27.30 3.99 -13.67
CA ARG A 739 -27.24 3.78 -15.13
C ARG A 739 -25.85 3.30 -15.56
N SER A 740 -24.78 3.89 -15.02
CA SER A 740 -23.40 3.40 -15.22
C SER A 740 -23.27 1.93 -14.80
N LEU A 741 -23.83 1.56 -13.64
CA LEU A 741 -23.78 0.19 -13.12
C LEU A 741 -24.55 -0.81 -13.99
N ARG A 742 -25.66 -0.38 -14.63
CA ARG A 742 -26.39 -1.20 -15.62
C ARG A 742 -25.63 -1.32 -16.94
N ALA A 743 -24.89 -0.29 -17.35
CA ALA A 743 -24.06 -0.34 -18.56
C ALA A 743 -22.81 -1.22 -18.39
N ASN A 744 -22.18 -1.19 -17.20
CA ASN A 744 -20.98 -1.96 -16.88
C ASN A 744 -21.13 -2.83 -15.60
N PRO A 745 -22.01 -3.85 -15.56
CA PRO A 745 -22.34 -4.57 -14.32
C PRO A 745 -21.19 -5.39 -13.72
N SER A 746 -20.13 -5.67 -14.48
CA SER A 746 -18.98 -6.45 -14.03
C SER A 746 -17.90 -5.62 -13.33
N GLU A 747 -17.94 -4.29 -13.41
CA GLU A 747 -16.85 -3.42 -12.96
C GLU A 747 -16.96 -3.06 -11.46
N PRO A 748 -16.00 -3.46 -10.60
CA PRO A 748 -16.08 -3.16 -9.17
C PRO A 748 -16.03 -1.66 -8.86
N LYS A 749 -15.27 -0.86 -9.64
CA LYS A 749 -15.16 0.59 -9.45
C LYS A 749 -16.53 1.28 -9.41
N VAL A 750 -17.45 0.91 -10.32
CA VAL A 750 -18.77 1.54 -10.42
C VAL A 750 -19.65 1.22 -9.20
N LEU A 751 -19.50 0.02 -8.61
CA LEU A 751 -20.14 -0.31 -7.32
C LEU A 751 -19.60 0.57 -6.20
N LEU A 752 -18.27 0.80 -6.14
CA LEU A 752 -17.64 1.64 -5.11
C LEU A 752 -18.05 3.11 -5.22
N THR A 753 -18.07 3.69 -6.44
CA THR A 753 -18.51 5.07 -6.66
C THR A 753 -19.98 5.27 -6.24
N LEU A 754 -20.88 4.34 -6.58
CA LEU A 754 -22.28 4.41 -6.14
C LEU A 754 -22.44 4.16 -4.63
N ALA A 755 -21.72 3.20 -4.05
CA ALA A 755 -21.75 2.93 -2.61
C ALA A 755 -21.29 4.16 -1.80
N LYS A 756 -20.20 4.81 -2.24
CA LYS A 756 -19.73 6.07 -1.63
C LYS A 756 -20.77 7.18 -1.77
N ALA A 757 -21.32 7.39 -2.96
CA ALA A 757 -22.34 8.43 -3.19
C ALA A 757 -23.63 8.22 -2.37
N LEU A 758 -23.96 6.98 -2.01
CA LEU A 758 -25.06 6.67 -1.09
C LEU A 758 -24.68 6.93 0.37
N ALA A 759 -23.47 6.54 0.80
CA ALA A 759 -22.94 6.78 2.14
C ALA A 759 -22.81 8.29 2.45
N ASP A 760 -22.20 9.04 1.54
CA ASP A 760 -22.04 10.51 1.62
C ASP A 760 -23.40 11.24 1.75
N ARG A 761 -24.51 10.56 1.41
CA ARG A 761 -25.90 11.06 1.47
C ARG A 761 -26.79 10.28 2.47
N PHE A 762 -26.18 9.62 3.45
CA PHE A 762 -26.84 8.92 4.57
C PHE A 762 -27.78 7.75 4.18
N ARG A 763 -27.63 7.20 2.97
CA ARG A 763 -28.32 5.96 2.52
C ARG A 763 -27.47 4.73 2.89
N THR A 764 -27.13 4.63 4.18
CA THR A 764 -26.07 3.75 4.70
C THR A 764 -26.29 2.27 4.41
N ASP A 765 -27.52 1.76 4.49
CA ASP A 765 -27.80 0.33 4.29
C ASP A 765 -27.67 -0.10 2.82
N GLU A 766 -28.03 0.80 1.89
CA GLU A 766 -27.80 0.62 0.46
C GLU A 766 -26.30 0.68 0.13
N ALA A 767 -25.57 1.61 0.77
CA ALA A 767 -24.12 1.71 0.62
C ALA A 767 -23.40 0.45 1.12
N ILE A 768 -23.76 -0.05 2.30
CA ILE A 768 -23.20 -1.27 2.91
C ILE A 768 -23.37 -2.48 1.98
N GLU A 769 -24.56 -2.71 1.40
CA GLU A 769 -24.72 -3.87 0.50
C GLU A 769 -24.05 -3.69 -0.86
N LEU A 770 -23.92 -2.47 -1.40
CA LEU A 770 -23.10 -2.27 -2.60
C LEU A 770 -21.60 -2.44 -2.34
N TYR A 771 -21.12 -2.03 -1.16
CA TYR A 771 -19.75 -2.35 -0.72
C TYR A 771 -19.57 -3.87 -0.57
N TRP A 772 -20.46 -4.60 0.11
CA TRP A 772 -20.39 -6.07 0.17
C TRP A 772 -20.41 -6.72 -1.22
N ARG A 773 -21.17 -6.18 -2.18
CA ARG A 773 -21.16 -6.67 -3.56
C ARG A 773 -19.90 -6.31 -4.34
N ALA A 774 -19.20 -5.23 -3.99
CA ALA A 774 -17.88 -4.94 -4.51
C ALA A 774 -16.83 -5.90 -3.93
N PHE A 775 -16.90 -6.21 -2.63
CA PHE A 775 -16.10 -7.24 -1.96
C PHE A 775 -16.29 -8.63 -2.59
N GLU A 776 -17.54 -9.04 -2.86
CA GLU A 776 -17.85 -10.31 -3.54
C GLU A 776 -17.34 -10.37 -5.00
N LYS A 777 -17.06 -9.23 -5.65
CA LYS A 777 -16.52 -9.15 -7.02
C LYS A 777 -15.03 -8.89 -7.08
N ALA A 778 -14.40 -8.49 -5.98
CA ALA A 778 -12.95 -8.34 -5.90
C ALA A 778 -12.29 -9.73 -5.97
N GLY A 779 -11.56 -10.00 -7.05
CA GLY A 779 -10.77 -11.23 -7.17
C GLY A 779 -9.50 -11.24 -6.32
N GLU A 780 -8.98 -10.05 -5.99
CA GLU A 780 -7.71 -9.83 -5.32
C GLU A 780 -7.90 -9.31 -3.87
N LEU A 781 -6.86 -9.41 -3.04
CA LEU A 781 -6.94 -9.07 -1.62
C LEU A 781 -7.02 -7.56 -1.36
N GLU A 782 -6.16 -6.73 -1.96
CA GLU A 782 -6.09 -5.30 -1.64
C GLU A 782 -7.44 -4.57 -1.84
N PRO A 783 -8.19 -4.78 -2.95
CA PRO A 783 -9.53 -4.18 -3.10
C PRO A 783 -10.56 -4.70 -2.07
N LYS A 784 -10.36 -5.89 -1.47
CA LYS A 784 -11.20 -6.38 -0.36
C LYS A 784 -10.90 -5.61 0.93
N LEU A 785 -9.62 -5.31 1.21
CA LEU A 785 -9.20 -4.56 2.41
C LEU A 785 -9.69 -3.10 2.37
N ASP A 786 -9.61 -2.46 1.20
CA ASP A 786 -10.20 -1.13 0.95
C ASP A 786 -11.70 -1.09 1.26
N VAL A 787 -12.43 -2.13 0.86
CA VAL A 787 -13.88 -2.24 1.07
C VAL A 787 -14.21 -2.58 2.52
N VAL A 788 -13.46 -3.47 3.17
CA VAL A 788 -13.62 -3.80 4.59
C VAL A 788 -13.44 -2.56 5.46
N SER A 789 -12.47 -1.70 5.14
CA SER A 789 -12.23 -0.45 5.87
C SER A 789 -13.45 0.47 5.81
N ARG A 790 -14.00 0.67 4.61
CA ARG A 790 -15.23 1.47 4.39
C ARG A 790 -16.46 0.87 5.04
N LEU A 791 -16.56 -0.47 5.08
CA LEU A 791 -17.62 -1.17 5.80
C LEU A 791 -17.46 -0.95 7.32
N ALA A 792 -16.24 -1.06 7.85
CA ALA A 792 -15.96 -0.82 9.27
C ALA A 792 -16.39 0.59 9.68
N ASP A 793 -16.00 1.63 8.92
CA ASP A 793 -16.43 3.02 9.18
C ASP A 793 -17.96 3.13 9.32
N LEU A 794 -18.72 2.56 8.37
CA LEU A 794 -20.19 2.64 8.36
C LEU A 794 -20.83 1.80 9.46
N TYR A 795 -20.29 0.61 9.77
CA TYR A 795 -20.76 -0.22 10.87
C TYR A 795 -20.39 0.36 12.24
N LEU A 796 -19.31 1.13 12.37
CA LEU A 796 -18.95 1.85 13.59
C LEU A 796 -19.86 3.07 13.79
N GLN A 797 -20.07 3.88 12.74
CA GLN A 797 -21.01 5.01 12.77
C GLN A 797 -22.44 4.61 13.14
N THR A 798 -22.86 3.40 12.77
CA THR A 798 -24.19 2.84 13.10
C THR A 798 -24.22 1.97 14.36
N ASN A 799 -23.10 1.89 15.11
CA ASN A 799 -22.92 1.07 16.32
C ASN A 799 -23.31 -0.42 16.12
N GLN A 800 -22.95 -0.96 14.95
CA GLN A 800 -23.28 -2.31 14.47
C GLN A 800 -22.03 -3.12 14.05
N PHE A 801 -20.84 -2.79 14.56
CA PHE A 801 -19.58 -3.45 14.22
C PHE A 801 -19.61 -4.99 14.41
N ASP A 802 -20.35 -5.50 15.41
CA ASP A 802 -20.65 -6.93 15.56
C ASP A 802 -21.14 -7.60 14.25
N ARG A 803 -21.96 -6.90 13.43
CA ARG A 803 -22.54 -7.43 12.19
C ARG A 803 -21.51 -7.55 11.06
N LEU A 804 -20.50 -6.67 11.02
CA LEU A 804 -19.38 -6.79 10.09
C LEU A 804 -18.61 -8.07 10.39
N LEU A 805 -18.26 -8.26 11.67
CA LEU A 805 -17.57 -9.44 12.15
C LEU A 805 -18.39 -10.71 11.90
N GLU A 806 -19.71 -10.72 12.20
CA GLU A 806 -20.60 -11.86 11.92
C GLU A 806 -20.59 -12.28 10.43
N ARG A 807 -20.61 -11.32 9.51
CA ARG A 807 -20.59 -11.60 8.07
C ARG A 807 -19.22 -12.05 7.57
N LEU A 808 -18.12 -11.44 8.04
CA LEU A 808 -16.75 -11.90 7.76
C LEU A 808 -16.49 -13.30 8.32
N GLU A 809 -16.91 -13.58 9.56
CA GLU A 809 -16.88 -14.88 10.22
C GLU A 809 -17.63 -15.95 9.41
N ARG A 810 -18.86 -15.64 8.96
CA ARG A 810 -19.67 -16.56 8.17
C ARG A 810 -18.97 -16.93 6.85
N LEU A 811 -18.47 -15.93 6.13
CA LEU A 811 -17.68 -16.15 4.92
C LEU A 811 -16.41 -16.98 5.22
N ARG A 812 -15.70 -16.70 6.31
CA ARG A 812 -14.50 -17.42 6.76
C ARG A 812 -14.75 -18.90 7.06
N ARG A 813 -15.97 -19.26 7.49
CA ARG A 813 -16.42 -20.65 7.75
C ARG A 813 -16.88 -21.37 6.48
N GLU A 814 -17.39 -20.65 5.48
CA GLU A 814 -17.90 -21.20 4.22
C GLU A 814 -16.84 -21.30 3.11
N ALA A 815 -15.78 -20.48 3.19
CA ALA A 815 -14.74 -20.39 2.16
C ALA A 815 -13.72 -21.54 2.19
N LYS A 816 -13.17 -21.86 1.01
CA LYS A 816 -11.94 -22.67 0.89
C LYS A 816 -10.68 -21.87 1.27
N GLU A 817 -10.73 -20.56 1.11
CA GLU A 817 -9.60 -19.63 1.26
C GLU A 817 -9.69 -18.86 2.60
N SER A 818 -9.70 -19.62 3.70
CA SER A 818 -9.83 -19.10 5.08
C SER A 818 -8.79 -18.02 5.44
N ARG A 819 -7.60 -18.03 4.81
CA ARG A 819 -6.51 -17.07 5.03
C ARG A 819 -6.87 -15.63 4.67
N GLU A 820 -7.38 -15.37 3.46
CA GLU A 820 -7.70 -14.00 3.03
C GLU A 820 -8.74 -13.35 3.95
N LEU A 821 -9.71 -14.15 4.41
CA LEU A 821 -10.79 -13.68 5.26
C LEU A 821 -10.34 -13.43 6.71
N SER A 822 -9.28 -14.07 7.20
CA SER A 822 -8.63 -13.63 8.45
C SER A 822 -7.90 -12.29 8.31
N ILE A 823 -7.28 -12.00 7.15
CA ILE A 823 -6.68 -10.66 6.89
C ILE A 823 -7.80 -9.61 6.82
N CYS A 824 -8.95 -9.94 6.22
CA CYS A 824 -10.14 -9.08 6.24
C CYS A 824 -10.68 -8.86 7.66
N VAL A 825 -10.72 -9.89 8.52
CA VAL A 825 -11.12 -9.73 9.94
C VAL A 825 -10.13 -8.82 10.69
N ALA A 826 -8.83 -9.00 10.50
CA ALA A 826 -7.82 -8.11 11.09
C ALA A 826 -7.98 -6.66 10.62
N GLN A 827 -8.21 -6.43 9.32
CA GLN A 827 -8.43 -5.08 8.79
C GLN A 827 -9.71 -4.43 9.34
N ALA A 828 -10.76 -5.20 9.63
CA ALA A 828 -11.95 -4.68 10.29
C ALA A 828 -11.65 -4.16 11.71
N TYR A 829 -10.92 -4.94 12.52
CA TYR A 829 -10.48 -4.53 13.86
C TYR A 829 -9.51 -3.34 13.83
N HIS A 830 -8.60 -3.33 12.86
CA HIS A 830 -7.68 -2.21 12.59
C HIS A 830 -8.44 -0.90 12.33
N SER A 831 -9.46 -0.90 11.46
CA SER A 831 -10.32 0.27 11.23
C SER A 831 -11.19 0.65 12.43
N ALA A 832 -11.44 -0.27 13.38
CA ALA A 832 -12.09 0.03 14.66
C ALA A 832 -11.15 0.59 15.74
N GLY A 833 -9.83 0.64 15.47
CA GLY A 833 -8.81 1.02 16.46
C GLY A 833 -8.51 -0.08 17.49
N ASP A 834 -9.02 -1.31 17.30
CA ASP A 834 -8.64 -2.48 18.09
C ASP A 834 -7.40 -3.14 17.45
N TYR A 835 -6.27 -2.46 17.60
CA TYR A 835 -4.99 -2.92 17.09
C TYR A 835 -4.58 -4.25 17.76
N GLY A 836 -4.77 -4.39 19.07
CA GLY A 836 -4.42 -5.62 19.80
C GLY A 836 -5.11 -6.87 19.26
N THR A 837 -6.42 -6.84 18.99
CA THR A 837 -7.14 -7.98 18.38
C THR A 837 -6.76 -8.18 16.92
N ALA A 838 -6.57 -7.09 16.16
CA ALA A 838 -6.14 -7.16 14.76
C ALA A 838 -4.76 -7.82 14.60
N GLY A 839 -3.81 -7.47 15.48
CA GLY A 839 -2.47 -8.05 15.54
C GLY A 839 -2.51 -9.55 15.83
N GLN A 840 -3.38 -10.00 16.75
CA GLN A 840 -3.53 -11.43 17.06
C GLN A 840 -3.98 -12.27 15.86
N GLU A 841 -4.95 -11.80 15.05
CA GLU A 841 -5.36 -12.51 13.83
C GLU A 841 -4.24 -12.53 12.76
N LEU A 842 -3.46 -11.46 12.61
CA LEU A 842 -2.31 -11.45 11.68
C LEU A 842 -1.14 -12.34 12.16
N VAL A 843 -0.79 -12.33 13.45
CA VAL A 843 0.22 -13.23 14.04
C VAL A 843 -0.20 -14.70 13.86
N ARG A 844 -1.48 -15.01 14.02
CA ARG A 844 -2.05 -16.35 13.79
C ARG A 844 -1.92 -16.79 12.33
N LEU A 845 -1.93 -15.88 11.36
CA LEU A 845 -1.63 -16.19 9.96
C LEU A 845 -0.12 -16.32 9.70
N LEU A 846 0.69 -15.39 10.23
CA LEU A 846 2.15 -15.40 10.09
C LEU A 846 2.76 -16.69 10.66
N SER A 847 2.22 -17.24 11.76
CA SER A 847 2.68 -18.53 12.32
C SER A 847 2.51 -19.73 11.36
N GLN A 848 1.71 -19.60 10.30
CA GLN A 848 1.53 -20.62 9.25
C GLN A 848 2.49 -20.41 8.07
N ASN A 849 3.01 -19.19 7.87
CA ASN A 849 4.01 -18.84 6.86
C ASN A 849 4.94 -17.73 7.40
N PRO A 850 5.97 -18.06 8.22
CA PRO A 850 6.76 -17.03 8.90
C PRO A 850 7.60 -16.12 8.00
N SER A 851 7.75 -16.45 6.72
CA SER A 851 8.45 -15.65 5.71
C SER A 851 7.51 -14.78 4.85
N ASP A 852 6.32 -14.46 5.36
CA ASP A 852 5.31 -13.67 4.65
C ASP A 852 5.54 -12.16 4.80
N THR A 853 6.20 -11.56 3.81
CA THR A 853 6.58 -10.13 3.84
C THR A 853 5.39 -9.19 3.91
N GLN A 854 4.25 -9.53 3.29
CA GLN A 854 3.04 -8.69 3.34
C GLN A 854 2.43 -8.67 4.75
N LEU A 855 2.32 -9.84 5.41
CA LEU A 855 1.87 -9.91 6.80
C LEU A 855 2.83 -9.22 7.78
N LEU A 856 4.15 -9.34 7.57
CA LEU A 856 5.15 -8.63 8.37
C LEU A 856 5.03 -7.11 8.25
N GLN A 857 4.78 -6.59 7.04
CA GLN A 857 4.58 -5.16 6.79
C GLN A 857 3.28 -4.63 7.42
N GLN A 858 2.21 -5.44 7.37
CA GLN A 858 0.94 -5.11 8.03
C GLN A 858 1.09 -5.11 9.56
N LEU A 859 1.71 -6.13 10.17
CA LEU A 859 1.98 -6.19 11.61
C LEU A 859 2.85 -5.02 12.10
N SER A 860 3.94 -4.72 11.40
CA SER A 860 4.79 -3.55 11.64
C SER A 860 3.98 -2.25 11.69
N THR A 861 3.18 -2.00 10.65
CA THR A 861 2.34 -0.79 10.53
C THR A 861 1.30 -0.69 11.64
N LEU A 862 0.77 -1.83 12.06
CA LEU A 862 -0.37 -1.91 12.97
C LEU A 862 0.04 -1.75 14.44
N LEU A 863 1.16 -2.37 14.85
CA LEU A 863 1.75 -2.17 16.18
C LEU A 863 2.31 -0.74 16.35
N GLU A 864 2.78 -0.13 15.26
CA GLU A 864 3.17 1.30 15.25
C GLU A 864 1.97 2.22 15.58
N ALA A 865 0.76 1.84 15.12
CA ALA A 865 -0.47 2.58 15.37
C ALA A 865 -1.07 2.31 16.78
N GLU A 866 -0.87 1.10 17.31
CA GLU A 866 -1.16 0.76 18.72
C GLU A 866 -0.29 1.54 19.71
N GLY A 867 0.94 1.87 19.28
CA GLY A 867 1.94 2.57 20.09
C GLY A 867 3.07 1.66 20.58
N ASP A 868 3.02 0.35 20.33
CA ASP A 868 4.17 -0.54 20.53
C ASP A 868 5.15 -0.43 19.35
N VAL A 869 5.86 0.69 19.35
CA VAL A 869 6.90 0.99 18.35
C VAL A 869 8.07 -0.01 18.45
N ALA A 870 8.24 -0.69 19.59
CA ALA A 870 9.33 -1.64 19.83
C ALA A 870 9.06 -3.01 19.19
N GLU A 871 7.84 -3.56 19.30
CA GLU A 871 7.45 -4.74 18.51
C GLU A 871 7.27 -4.40 17.03
N ALA A 872 6.73 -3.22 16.69
CA ALA A 872 6.64 -2.75 15.30
C ALA A 872 8.01 -2.79 14.59
N ALA A 873 9.06 -2.30 15.25
CA ALA A 873 10.43 -2.36 14.76
C ALA A 873 10.92 -3.80 14.52
N LYS A 874 10.56 -4.78 15.35
CA LYS A 874 10.97 -6.19 15.19
C LYS A 874 10.32 -6.86 13.99
N TYR A 875 9.04 -6.58 13.72
CA TYR A 875 8.38 -7.07 12.50
C TYR A 875 8.91 -6.37 11.25
N GLN A 876 9.21 -5.06 11.34
CA GLN A 876 9.89 -4.33 10.26
C GLN A 876 11.32 -4.86 10.00
N GLN A 877 12.05 -5.27 11.03
CA GLN A 877 13.39 -5.85 10.90
C GLN A 877 13.36 -7.23 10.22
N GLN A 878 12.36 -8.06 10.54
CA GLN A 878 12.10 -9.31 9.82
C GLN A 878 11.72 -9.07 8.35
N LEU A 879 10.92 -8.04 8.06
CA LEU A 879 10.62 -7.62 6.69
C LEU A 879 11.89 -7.19 5.93
N VAL A 880 12.72 -6.33 6.51
CA VAL A 880 14.00 -5.90 5.92
C VAL A 880 14.95 -7.08 5.67
N HIS A 881 14.95 -8.10 6.54
CA HIS A 881 15.77 -9.29 6.32
C HIS A 881 15.31 -10.16 5.13
N LEU A 882 13.99 -10.21 4.87
CA LEU A 882 13.40 -11.04 3.81
C LEU A 882 13.23 -10.31 2.47
N ALA A 883 12.99 -9.00 2.50
CA ALA A 883 12.83 -8.12 1.35
C ALA A 883 13.51 -6.75 1.63
N PRO A 884 14.85 -6.70 1.66
CA PRO A 884 15.58 -5.46 1.90
C PRO A 884 15.32 -4.46 0.76
N SER A 885 14.79 -3.30 1.10
CA SER A 885 14.63 -2.16 0.21
C SER A 885 14.90 -0.87 0.98
N LYS A 886 15.28 0.19 0.25
CA LYS A 886 15.47 1.53 0.82
C LYS A 886 14.23 2.02 1.60
N GLU A 887 13.02 1.68 1.15
CA GLU A 887 11.77 2.05 1.81
C GLU A 887 11.55 1.26 3.11
N THR A 888 11.82 -0.06 3.11
CA THR A 888 11.65 -0.90 4.30
C THR A 888 12.72 -0.59 5.35
N GLU A 889 13.94 -0.31 4.92
CA GLU A 889 15.05 0.19 5.75
C GLU A 889 14.74 1.59 6.33
N THR A 890 14.27 2.54 5.53
CA THR A 890 13.85 3.89 6.01
C THR A 890 12.79 3.78 7.10
N ARG A 891 11.77 2.94 6.91
CA ARG A 891 10.74 2.76 7.94
C ARG A 891 11.28 2.09 9.20
N LEU A 892 12.23 1.16 9.09
CA LEU A 892 12.90 0.55 10.24
C LEU A 892 13.66 1.61 11.05
N ALA A 893 14.40 2.49 10.38
CA ALA A 893 15.12 3.60 11.02
C ALA A 893 14.18 4.58 11.75
N MET A 894 13.03 4.92 11.13
CA MET A 894 12.00 5.77 11.76
C MET A 894 11.38 5.12 13.01
N LEU A 895 11.08 3.82 12.95
CA LEU A 895 10.52 3.06 14.07
C LEU A 895 11.52 2.98 15.23
N LEU A 896 12.76 2.57 14.95
CA LEU A 896 13.81 2.45 15.98
C LEU A 896 14.09 3.79 16.66
N ALA A 897 14.13 4.90 15.91
CA ALA A 897 14.31 6.24 16.49
C ALA A 897 13.17 6.60 17.47
N ARG A 898 11.92 6.30 17.10
CA ARG A 898 10.73 6.53 17.94
C ARG A 898 10.62 5.56 19.12
N ALA A 899 11.15 4.35 19.01
CA ALA A 899 11.28 3.39 20.10
C ALA A 899 12.43 3.72 21.07
N GLY A 900 13.24 4.75 20.78
CA GLY A 900 14.39 5.16 21.59
C GLY A 900 15.71 4.47 21.24
N ALA A 901 15.71 3.53 20.29
CA ALA A 901 16.91 2.91 19.70
C ALA A 901 17.58 3.85 18.67
N THR A 902 17.99 5.03 19.14
CA THR A 902 18.49 6.13 18.29
C THR A 902 19.81 5.81 17.60
N GLU A 903 20.63 4.91 18.14
CA GLU A 903 21.87 4.47 17.47
C GLU A 903 21.59 3.48 16.33
N GLU A 904 20.71 2.49 16.52
CA GLU A 904 20.28 1.57 15.45
C GLU A 904 19.53 2.31 14.33
N ALA A 905 18.73 3.31 14.69
CA ALA A 905 18.17 4.22 13.70
C ALA A 905 19.26 5.00 12.96
N GLY A 906 20.25 5.52 13.67
CA GLY A 906 21.35 6.30 13.11
C GLY A 906 22.20 5.51 12.11
N THR A 907 22.49 4.24 12.37
CA THR A 907 23.25 3.38 11.43
C THR A 907 22.45 3.07 10.18
N ILE A 908 21.14 2.80 10.30
CA ILE A 908 20.29 2.56 9.13
C ILE A 908 20.10 3.86 8.33
N TRP A 909 19.93 5.01 8.98
CA TRP A 909 19.91 6.32 8.30
C TRP A 909 21.21 6.60 7.53
N GLN A 910 22.37 6.26 8.08
CA GLN A 910 23.66 6.38 7.39
C GLN A 910 23.74 5.45 6.17
N HIS A 911 23.35 4.18 6.31
CA HIS A 911 23.26 3.20 5.22
C HIS A 911 22.26 3.60 4.12
N LEU A 912 21.22 4.36 4.46
CA LEU A 912 20.25 4.91 3.50
C LEU A 912 20.79 6.10 2.73
N THR A 913 21.49 7.02 3.39
CA THR A 913 22.17 8.14 2.71
C THR A 913 23.32 7.65 1.81
N GLU A 914 24.06 6.62 2.24
CA GLU A 914 25.05 5.93 1.39
C GLU A 914 24.41 5.31 0.12
N LYS A 915 23.10 5.04 0.12
CA LYS A 915 22.30 4.53 -1.02
C LYS A 915 21.51 5.63 -1.78
N GLU A 916 21.72 6.91 -1.48
CA GLU A 916 21.11 8.03 -2.22
C GLU A 916 22.08 8.77 -3.14
N GLU A 917 23.38 8.53 -2.98
CA GLU A 917 24.44 9.17 -3.78
C GLU A 917 25.08 8.23 -4.83
N ASP A 918 24.71 6.93 -4.81
CA ASP A 918 25.00 5.89 -5.82
C ASP A 918 23.97 5.95 -6.98
#